data_AF-A0A4W5K277-F1
#
_entry.id   AF-A0A4W5K277-F1
#
_cell.length_a   1.000
_cell.length_b   1.000
_cell.length_c   1.000
_cell.angle_alpha   90.00
_cell.angle_beta   90.00
_cell.angle_gamma   90.00
#
_symmetry.space_group_name_H-M   'P 1'
#
loop_
_entity.id
_entity.type
_entity.pdbx_description
1 polymer ?
#
loop_
_entity_poly.entity_id
_entity_poly.type
_entity_poly.pdbx_seq_one_letter_code
_entity_poly.pdbx_strand_id
1 'polypeptide(L)'
;MASPMMKHLKWTRTSQANISVTDPFKGPGRDHSSNTASGHFLYVTVPEGGLKSDWTSFQSPLLEPTNSTHPCKMVMYSHQFGPRSGGLSVLVAGTDIYPVWQRGGALGDLWVKAEVEIISNTSFQLVFVAAIRDKEYGGVAIDSIMMSPNCRLSKANFPKPPGHPCTSDTSKICDFHEDCEDKDDEAKCGDFSYEKGSSGWTDSSIGSQQWVLNDTPKDKYLFLAEAPGQQLTEAQTRTPLLGPSGPACTLNFSYSLTSKSNHTGELSIRVIDSLLGSLPRLWEFSGETGSVEGVYQQAQVYIGARDHRFQMEFVARARKLCPCARITVKDVRFINCHAQYFPSSPTALSCNFEDGLCGWYQDQTDNFDWSLLTGMDHSIGIGKSLAVDVWSPLLRGVSGRLLSYRQPGTSGHHCLSFYYKLYGPETGALSVKMRDAYGGESLLWSRSGAHGNFWHEGHCPVSEQLTSFQLMFEAVRSGFDGRVALDDVAFVNRPCTVPNKCSFEGQQCGYTATGTARWLHTNWQSSNTGPKTDHTLETVMGYYMMADSDVEILPQGSVATLTSPVRVGVAQTECVHFWYHMGGENPGLLTVYMKPVKGDRVKIFSNSLDQGDVWRHGNGNISSTITDWQLEFELQGAGGKGTHVSVDDIIFLNHPCTKCDLEIGMCDWTNTQNPELDQLDWELTSAEAETHYPTPSHDHTLGTERGHFLFLPSSTRDTANYKAWLLSPHLPSTKGSCLRFWVYKPVSHGSHLKVWGQSGGNLKQMLSVEEVGAVWSRFDVDITSAHEYQIIFEGFKGYTGVLALDDIDYDIGFNCAGEAKDPPTNNTGGIAASIIVVLLLLATLGVLLYYYLRTQDKTKAMTGGAVERSASPSAIEGIANDMYDPIDLLTVSEWL
;
A
#
# COMPACT_ATOMS: atom_id res chain seq x y z
N MET A 1 46.62 2.87 -23.54
CA MET A 1 47.00 3.33 -22.19
C MET A 1 47.28 2.11 -21.33
N ALA A 2 48.22 2.17 -20.39
CA ALA A 2 48.42 1.07 -19.43
C ALA A 2 47.41 1.21 -18.28
N SER A 3 46.79 0.11 -17.86
CA SER A 3 45.96 0.10 -16.65
C SER A 3 46.82 0.44 -15.43
N PRO A 4 46.36 1.29 -14.49
CA PRO A 4 47.10 1.56 -13.27
C PRO A 4 47.22 0.27 -12.45
N MET A 5 48.45 -0.14 -12.13
CA MET A 5 48.67 -1.27 -11.23
C MET A 5 48.23 -0.86 -9.81
N MET A 6 47.09 -1.40 -9.36
CA MET A 6 46.59 -1.24 -8.00
C MET A 6 47.67 -1.64 -6.98
N LYS A 7 47.85 -0.83 -5.93
CA LYS A 7 48.96 -0.93 -4.96
C LYS A 7 48.48 -1.57 -3.66
N HIS A 8 49.38 -2.25 -2.95
CA HIS A 8 49.08 -2.78 -1.61
C HIS A 8 48.99 -1.65 -0.58
N LEU A 9 48.06 -1.79 0.36
CA LEU A 9 47.78 -0.83 1.41
C LEU A 9 48.94 -0.78 2.43
N LYS A 10 49.40 0.40 2.83
CA LYS A 10 50.61 0.55 3.66
C LYS A 10 50.58 1.78 4.58
N TRP A 11 50.94 1.55 5.85
CA TRP A 11 51.29 2.60 6.82
C TRP A 11 52.44 3.50 6.36
N THR A 12 52.21 4.81 6.38
CA THR A 12 53.16 5.83 5.94
C THR A 12 53.31 6.89 7.03
N ARG A 13 54.55 7.22 7.42
CA ARG A 13 54.82 8.34 8.33
C ARG A 13 54.74 9.65 7.55
N THR A 14 53.87 10.55 7.96
CA THR A 14 53.52 11.77 7.22
C THR A 14 53.10 12.90 8.16
N SER A 15 52.71 14.05 7.61
CA SER A 15 52.18 15.24 8.29
C SER A 15 51.04 15.83 7.47
N GLN A 16 50.22 16.72 8.04
CA GLN A 16 49.12 17.32 7.29
C GLN A 16 49.61 18.08 6.04
N ALA A 17 50.75 18.79 6.17
CA ALA A 17 51.40 19.49 5.06
C ALA A 17 51.75 18.59 3.86
N ASN A 18 51.94 17.29 4.08
CA ASN A 18 52.24 16.29 3.05
C ASN A 18 50.99 15.51 2.56
N ILE A 19 49.85 15.65 3.23
CA ILE A 19 48.57 15.01 2.83
C ILE A 19 47.74 15.99 2.00
N SER A 20 47.43 17.16 2.56
CA SER A 20 46.78 18.28 1.87
C SER A 20 46.75 19.53 2.76
N VAL A 21 46.97 20.70 2.16
CA VAL A 21 46.80 22.01 2.83
C VAL A 21 45.44 22.65 2.48
N THR A 22 44.82 22.23 1.37
CA THR A 22 43.58 22.82 0.82
C THR A 22 42.33 21.97 1.04
N ASP A 23 42.49 20.75 1.53
CA ASP A 23 41.42 19.75 1.69
C ASP A 23 41.62 19.00 3.02
N PRO A 24 40.97 19.45 4.11
CA PRO A 24 41.12 18.84 5.43
C PRO A 24 40.50 17.43 5.51
N PHE A 25 39.64 17.03 4.56
CA PHE A 25 38.96 15.74 4.61
C PHE A 25 39.88 14.55 4.34
N LYS A 26 41.16 14.81 4.02
CA LYS A 26 42.16 13.78 3.69
C LYS A 26 43.02 13.29 4.85
N GLY A 27 42.95 13.87 6.05
CA GLY A 27 43.71 13.40 7.22
C GLY A 27 43.64 14.32 8.44
N PRO A 28 44.32 13.96 9.55
CA PRO A 28 44.35 14.79 10.77
C PRO A 28 44.96 16.17 10.51
N GLY A 29 44.19 17.24 10.78
CA GLY A 29 44.64 18.61 10.52
C GLY A 29 45.92 19.04 11.26
N ARG A 30 46.29 18.32 12.33
CA ARG A 30 47.50 18.49 13.16
C ARG A 30 47.93 17.14 13.73
N ASP A 31 49.20 16.99 14.08
CA ASP A 31 49.65 15.88 14.93
C ASP A 31 49.12 16.00 16.38
N HIS A 32 49.19 14.91 17.14
CA HIS A 32 48.90 14.95 18.58
C HIS A 32 50.16 15.34 19.38
N SER A 33 51.33 14.83 18.97
CA SER A 33 52.60 14.95 19.71
C SER A 33 53.09 16.40 19.90
N SER A 34 52.83 17.30 18.93
CA SER A 34 53.21 18.73 19.01
C SER A 34 52.05 19.71 18.79
N ASN A 35 50.86 19.25 18.39
CA ASN A 35 49.70 20.07 18.01
C ASN A 35 50.01 21.05 16.87
N THR A 36 50.75 20.57 15.85
CA THR A 36 51.14 21.34 14.66
C THR A 36 50.83 20.61 13.36
N ALA A 37 50.67 21.34 12.25
CA ALA A 37 50.45 20.76 10.91
C ALA A 37 51.74 20.20 10.27
N SER A 38 52.91 20.51 10.84
CA SER A 38 54.24 20.01 10.43
C SER A 38 54.75 18.87 11.31
N GLY A 39 54.14 18.63 12.47
CA GLY A 39 54.31 17.43 13.28
C GLY A 39 53.90 16.17 12.52
N HIS A 40 54.36 15.00 12.99
CA HIS A 40 54.34 13.78 12.19
C HIS A 40 53.65 12.61 12.90
N PHE A 41 52.75 11.95 12.18
CA PHE A 41 52.01 10.77 12.62
C PHE A 41 52.16 9.62 11.61
N LEU A 42 51.76 8.40 12.00
CA LEU A 42 51.56 7.28 11.07
C LEU A 42 50.16 7.40 10.48
N TYR A 43 50.01 7.19 9.18
CA TYR A 43 48.74 7.27 8.46
C TYR A 43 48.56 6.17 7.43
N VAL A 44 47.31 5.76 7.19
CA VAL A 44 46.91 4.92 6.06
C VAL A 44 45.56 5.35 5.50
N THR A 45 45.45 5.32 4.17
CA THR A 45 44.24 5.64 3.39
C THR A 45 44.30 4.91 2.04
N VAL A 46 43.24 5.00 1.22
CA VAL A 46 43.17 4.42 -0.13
C VAL A 46 44.29 5.02 -1.01
N PRO A 47 45.13 4.20 -1.67
CA PRO A 47 46.17 4.67 -2.58
C PRO A 47 45.60 5.09 -3.93
N GLU A 48 46.29 5.98 -4.63
CA GLU A 48 45.91 6.58 -5.94
C GLU A 48 45.62 5.59 -7.09
N GLY A 49 45.84 4.29 -6.88
CA GLY A 49 45.59 3.22 -7.86
C GLY A 49 44.46 2.26 -7.48
N GLY A 50 43.67 2.56 -6.45
CA GLY A 50 42.60 1.68 -5.95
C GLY A 50 43.09 0.59 -5.00
N LEU A 51 42.14 -0.04 -4.28
CA LEU A 51 42.42 -1.06 -3.27
C LEU A 51 42.81 -2.43 -3.86
N LYS A 52 43.76 -3.11 -3.18
CA LYS A 52 44.04 -4.57 -3.35
C LYS A 52 43.79 -5.40 -2.08
N SER A 53 43.67 -4.73 -0.95
CA SER A 53 43.56 -5.30 0.39
C SER A 53 42.90 -4.23 1.23
N ASP A 54 41.82 -4.58 1.91
CA ASP A 54 41.06 -3.72 2.82
C ASP A 54 41.79 -3.50 4.15
N TRP A 55 42.85 -4.26 4.45
CA TRP A 55 43.67 -4.05 5.66
C TRP A 55 45.17 -3.92 5.38
N THR A 56 45.89 -3.39 6.37
CA THR A 56 47.35 -3.38 6.46
C THR A 56 47.82 -3.41 7.92
N SER A 57 49.08 -3.77 8.18
CA SER A 57 49.62 -3.80 9.54
C SER A 57 51.06 -3.33 9.68
N PHE A 58 51.44 -2.93 10.90
CA PHE A 58 52.83 -2.84 11.33
C PHE A 58 53.02 -3.52 12.70
N GLN A 59 54.25 -3.82 13.06
CA GLN A 59 54.59 -4.62 14.24
C GLN A 59 55.56 -3.86 15.15
N SER A 60 55.45 -4.07 16.46
CA SER A 60 56.45 -3.62 17.43
C SER A 60 57.72 -4.49 17.38
N PRO A 61 58.84 -4.02 17.95
CA PRO A 61 59.88 -4.93 18.43
C PRO A 61 59.31 -6.00 19.39
N LEU A 62 60.04 -7.11 19.55
CA LEU A 62 59.69 -8.17 20.50
C LEU A 62 59.85 -7.67 21.95
N LEU A 63 58.87 -8.01 22.79
CA LEU A 63 58.81 -7.64 24.20
C LEU A 63 59.02 -8.84 25.13
N GLU A 64 59.53 -8.59 26.34
CA GLU A 64 59.68 -9.59 27.41
C GLU A 64 58.33 -9.97 28.05
N PRO A 65 58.19 -11.16 28.65
CA PRO A 65 56.99 -11.56 29.39
C PRO A 65 56.62 -10.58 30.53
N THR A 66 55.33 -10.41 30.76
CA THR A 66 54.74 -9.59 31.83
C THR A 66 53.87 -10.44 32.76
N ASN A 67 53.39 -9.86 33.86
CA ASN A 67 52.46 -10.52 34.77
C ASN A 67 51.45 -9.52 35.35
N SER A 68 50.41 -10.01 36.02
CA SER A 68 49.32 -9.19 36.59
C SER A 68 49.73 -8.19 37.67
N THR A 69 50.94 -8.29 38.23
CA THR A 69 51.49 -7.28 39.18
C THR A 69 52.36 -6.23 38.47
N HIS A 70 52.89 -6.56 37.30
CA HIS A 70 53.77 -5.71 36.49
C HIS A 70 53.38 -5.81 35.00
N PRO A 71 52.16 -5.36 34.62
CA PRO A 71 51.69 -5.44 33.24
C PRO A 71 52.42 -4.42 32.35
N CYS A 72 52.51 -4.72 31.05
CA CYS A 72 52.94 -3.73 30.06
C CYS A 72 51.73 -2.87 29.70
N LYS A 73 51.67 -1.62 30.19
CA LYS A 73 50.67 -0.64 29.74
C LYS A 73 51.19 0.10 28.51
N MET A 74 50.33 0.24 27.51
CA MET A 74 50.52 1.08 26.33
C MET A 74 49.47 2.20 26.31
N VAL A 75 49.88 3.41 25.95
CA VAL A 75 48.98 4.49 25.54
C VAL A 75 49.29 4.84 24.09
N MET A 76 48.26 5.09 23.28
CA MET A 76 48.42 5.65 21.93
C MET A 76 47.29 6.64 21.66
N TYR A 77 47.47 7.50 20.65
CA TYR A 77 46.40 8.39 20.19
C TYR A 77 46.05 8.02 18.75
N SER A 78 44.79 7.66 18.52
CA SER A 78 44.26 7.31 17.21
C SER A 78 43.32 8.40 16.69
N HIS A 79 43.48 8.77 15.42
CA HIS A 79 42.52 9.59 14.68
C HIS A 79 41.96 8.71 13.56
N GLN A 80 40.64 8.61 13.48
CA GLN A 80 39.94 7.68 12.59
C GLN A 80 38.84 8.48 11.92
N PHE A 81 39.01 8.84 10.66
CA PHE A 81 38.22 9.89 10.03
C PHE A 81 37.64 9.47 8.68
N GLY A 82 36.46 10.00 8.36
CA GLY A 82 35.77 9.80 7.09
C GLY A 82 35.30 8.37 6.81
N PRO A 83 34.49 8.16 5.76
CA PRO A 83 33.92 6.86 5.41
C PRO A 83 34.97 5.81 4.98
N ARG A 84 36.22 6.22 4.68
CA ARG A 84 37.34 5.31 4.48
C ARG A 84 37.77 4.56 5.75
N SER A 85 37.49 5.04 6.96
CA SER A 85 37.93 4.37 8.19
C SER A 85 37.11 3.11 8.47
N GLY A 86 37.70 1.93 8.24
CA GLY A 86 37.08 0.64 8.60
C GLY A 86 37.25 0.32 10.07
N GLY A 87 38.43 0.60 10.63
CA GLY A 87 38.73 0.49 12.06
C GLY A 87 40.21 0.28 12.34
N LEU A 88 40.57 0.21 13.62
CA LEU A 88 41.92 -0.05 14.12
C LEU A 88 41.89 -1.14 15.20
N SER A 89 42.82 -2.08 15.14
CA SER A 89 43.02 -3.16 16.12
C SER A 89 44.48 -3.25 16.54
N VAL A 90 44.71 -3.61 17.80
CA VAL A 90 46.02 -3.96 18.35
C VAL A 90 45.93 -5.39 18.85
N LEU A 91 46.73 -6.27 18.25
CA LEU A 91 46.80 -7.68 18.59
C LEU A 91 48.11 -7.96 19.34
N VAL A 92 48.07 -8.86 20.31
CA VAL A 92 49.28 -9.51 20.84
C VAL A 92 49.55 -10.74 20.00
N ALA A 93 50.80 -10.89 19.56
CA ALA A 93 51.32 -12.08 18.90
C ALA A 93 52.39 -12.73 19.79
N GLY A 94 52.06 -13.87 20.38
CA GLY A 94 52.94 -14.69 21.23
C GLY A 94 53.01 -16.12 20.68
N THR A 95 52.63 -17.12 21.49
CA THR A 95 52.31 -18.47 20.98
C THR A 95 51.13 -18.45 20.03
N ASP A 96 50.17 -17.56 20.31
CA ASP A 96 48.91 -17.37 19.62
C ASP A 96 48.76 -15.89 19.26
N ILE A 97 47.83 -15.56 18.36
CA ILE A 97 47.48 -14.16 18.05
C ILE A 97 46.08 -13.85 18.58
N TYR A 98 45.96 -12.86 19.45
CA TYR A 98 44.69 -12.43 20.03
C TYR A 98 44.59 -10.89 20.12
N PRO A 99 43.39 -10.30 19.97
CA PRO A 99 43.20 -8.87 20.17
C PRO A 99 43.37 -8.48 21.65
N VAL A 100 43.99 -7.33 21.90
CA VAL A 100 44.03 -6.66 23.22
C VAL A 100 43.33 -5.30 23.22
N TRP A 101 43.10 -4.72 22.04
CA TRP A 101 42.29 -3.51 21.87
C TRP A 101 41.77 -3.43 20.44
N GLN A 102 40.50 -3.07 20.25
CA GLN A 102 39.89 -2.90 18.93
C GLN A 102 38.89 -1.74 18.96
N ARG A 103 38.74 -1.03 17.84
CA ARG A 103 37.75 0.03 17.63
C ARG A 103 37.38 0.15 16.15
N GLY A 104 36.09 0.15 15.83
CA GLY A 104 35.58 0.18 14.45
C GLY A 104 35.14 1.57 13.97
N GLY A 105 35.24 1.80 12.66
CA GLY A 105 34.65 2.96 11.96
C GLY A 105 35.42 4.27 12.09
N ALA A 106 34.71 5.39 12.00
CA ALA A 106 35.23 6.75 12.15
C ALA A 106 34.73 7.42 13.44
N LEU A 107 35.55 8.33 13.98
CA LEU A 107 35.38 9.01 15.28
C LEU A 107 35.31 10.55 15.15
N GLY A 108 35.37 11.08 13.93
CA GLY A 108 35.45 12.53 13.66
C GLY A 108 36.89 13.07 13.58
N ASP A 109 37.03 14.37 13.30
CA ASP A 109 38.35 15.03 13.16
C ASP A 109 38.94 15.37 14.54
N LEU A 110 39.31 14.33 15.29
CA LEU A 110 39.84 14.46 16.64
C LEU A 110 40.73 13.27 17.03
N TRP A 111 41.73 13.54 17.87
CA TRP A 111 42.63 12.52 18.40
C TRP A 111 42.05 11.87 19.66
N VAL A 112 41.71 10.58 19.60
CA VAL A 112 41.19 9.81 20.73
C VAL A 112 42.32 9.04 21.41
N LYS A 113 42.47 9.19 22.73
CA LYS A 113 43.35 8.35 23.54
C LYS A 113 42.84 6.91 23.58
N ALA A 114 43.72 5.95 23.34
CA ALA A 114 43.55 4.55 23.70
C ALA A 114 44.57 4.19 24.79
N GLU A 115 44.14 3.42 25.79
CA GLU A 115 44.99 2.84 26.83
C GLU A 115 44.74 1.33 26.88
N VAL A 116 45.81 0.55 26.91
CA VAL A 116 45.79 -0.92 26.75
C VAL A 116 46.71 -1.54 27.78
N GLU A 117 46.23 -2.56 28.49
CA GLU A 117 47.01 -3.27 29.51
C GLU A 117 47.30 -4.70 29.05
N ILE A 118 48.59 -5.03 28.93
CA ILE A 118 49.06 -6.26 28.29
C ILE A 118 49.75 -7.17 29.31
N ILE A 119 49.11 -8.31 29.55
CA ILE A 119 49.62 -9.42 30.35
C ILE A 119 49.89 -10.60 29.40
N SER A 120 51.15 -11.02 29.28
CA SER A 120 51.57 -12.18 28.49
C SER A 120 52.68 -12.94 29.21
N ASN A 121 52.50 -14.25 29.39
CA ASN A 121 53.48 -15.13 30.03
C ASN A 121 54.64 -15.55 29.08
N THR A 122 54.57 -15.19 27.80
CA THR A 122 55.62 -15.44 26.79
C THR A 122 56.12 -14.12 26.18
N SER A 123 57.29 -14.15 25.52
CA SER A 123 57.74 -12.99 24.73
C SER A 123 56.76 -12.75 23.58
N PHE A 124 56.44 -11.49 23.30
CA PHE A 124 55.35 -11.14 22.39
C PHE A 124 55.62 -9.88 21.56
N GLN A 125 54.89 -9.71 20.46
CA GLN A 125 54.84 -8.46 19.69
C GLN A 125 53.44 -7.86 19.72
N LEU A 126 53.35 -6.56 19.48
CA LEU A 126 52.10 -5.85 19.22
C LEU A 126 51.96 -5.63 17.72
N VAL A 127 50.84 -6.09 17.15
CA VAL A 127 50.50 -5.95 15.73
C VAL A 127 49.37 -4.93 15.60
N PHE A 128 49.66 -3.80 14.97
CA PHE A 128 48.71 -2.71 14.74
C PHE A 128 48.09 -2.90 13.36
N VAL A 129 46.84 -3.32 13.31
CA VAL A 129 46.08 -3.63 12.09
C VAL A 129 45.04 -2.54 11.85
N ALA A 130 45.08 -1.86 10.71
CA ALA A 130 44.04 -0.93 10.29
C ALA A 130 43.29 -1.48 9.08
N ALA A 131 41.96 -1.32 9.11
CA ALA A 131 41.06 -1.59 7.99
C ALA A 131 40.61 -0.28 7.35
N ILE A 132 40.59 -0.24 6.01
CA ILE A 132 40.25 0.90 5.16
C ILE A 132 39.25 0.45 4.09
N ARG A 133 38.16 1.21 3.94
CA ARG A 133 37.12 1.02 2.93
C ARG A 133 37.43 1.86 1.69
N ASP A 134 37.08 1.36 0.50
CA ASP A 134 37.23 2.15 -0.73
C ASP A 134 36.07 3.16 -0.84
N LYS A 135 36.34 4.39 -0.41
CA LYS A 135 35.38 5.50 -0.26
C LYS A 135 36.07 6.83 -0.59
N GLU A 136 35.32 7.92 -0.69
CA GLU A 136 35.85 9.19 -1.20
C GLU A 136 36.98 9.79 -0.34
N TYR A 137 36.82 9.87 0.98
CA TYR A 137 37.74 10.60 1.88
C TYR A 137 37.95 9.94 3.25
N GLY A 138 39.01 10.36 3.96
CA GLY A 138 39.38 9.88 5.29
C GLY A 138 40.47 8.81 5.35
N GLY A 139 40.63 8.17 6.51
CA GLY A 139 41.65 7.16 6.80
C GLY A 139 41.88 6.94 8.30
N VAL A 140 42.92 6.18 8.64
CA VAL A 140 43.32 5.85 10.01
C VAL A 140 44.72 6.38 10.29
N ALA A 141 44.88 7.16 11.36
CA ALA A 141 46.16 7.67 11.85
C ALA A 141 46.46 7.24 13.30
N ILE A 142 47.74 7.13 13.64
CA ILE A 142 48.24 6.87 14.99
C ILE A 142 49.42 7.81 15.30
N ASP A 143 49.43 8.39 16.49
CA ASP A 143 50.50 9.21 17.04
C ASP A 143 50.72 8.92 18.54
N SER A 144 51.81 9.43 19.10
CA SER A 144 52.15 9.42 20.52
C SER A 144 52.04 8.03 21.19
N ILE A 145 52.53 6.97 20.52
CA ILE A 145 52.60 5.62 21.10
C ILE A 145 53.64 5.63 22.23
N MET A 146 53.17 5.45 23.46
CA MET A 146 53.94 5.46 24.70
C MET A 146 53.83 4.11 25.41
N MET A 147 54.96 3.58 25.87
CA MET A 147 55.06 2.30 26.57
C MET A 147 55.49 2.51 28.02
N SER A 148 54.88 1.78 28.95
CA SER A 148 55.30 1.76 30.35
C SER A 148 56.70 1.13 30.54
N PRO A 149 57.43 1.43 31.64
CA PRO A 149 58.75 0.83 31.92
C PRO A 149 58.77 -0.70 32.06
N ASN A 150 57.61 -1.35 32.17
CA ASN A 150 57.48 -2.81 32.19
C ASN A 150 57.59 -3.44 30.78
N CYS A 151 57.37 -2.67 29.72
CA CYS A 151 57.41 -3.12 28.33
C CYS A 151 58.87 -3.22 27.83
N ARG A 152 59.64 -4.18 28.34
CA ARG A 152 61.05 -4.38 28.02
C ARG A 152 61.27 -5.10 26.69
N LEU A 153 62.39 -4.84 26.02
CA LEU A 153 62.74 -5.40 24.70
C LEU A 153 63.43 -6.77 24.83
N SER A 154 62.91 -7.78 24.14
CA SER A 154 63.44 -9.15 24.10
C SER A 154 64.31 -9.42 22.85
N LYS A 155 65.07 -10.53 22.87
CA LYS A 155 66.04 -10.92 21.81
C LYS A 155 65.81 -12.33 21.24
N ALA A 156 64.66 -12.95 21.49
CA ALA A 156 64.35 -14.30 21.00
C ALA A 156 63.93 -14.32 19.52
N ASN A 157 63.92 -15.52 18.92
CA ASN A 157 63.43 -15.75 17.55
C ASN A 157 61.95 -16.16 17.54
N PHE A 158 61.29 -15.91 16.40
CA PHE A 158 59.85 -16.01 16.21
C PHE A 158 59.27 -17.44 16.30
N PRO A 159 58.07 -17.62 16.91
CA PRO A 159 57.14 -18.66 16.50
C PRO A 159 56.54 -18.35 15.12
N LYS A 160 55.93 -19.33 14.46
CA LYS A 160 55.19 -19.10 13.20
C LYS A 160 53.84 -18.41 13.48
N PRO A 161 53.25 -17.69 12.50
CA PRO A 161 51.86 -17.28 12.60
C PRO A 161 50.94 -18.48 12.83
N PRO A 162 49.82 -18.31 13.57
CA PRO A 162 48.76 -19.30 13.62
C PRO A 162 48.15 -19.51 12.22
N GLY A 163 47.37 -20.59 12.07
CA GLY A 163 46.67 -20.87 10.82
C GLY A 163 45.78 -19.71 10.37
N HIS A 164 45.63 -19.56 9.05
CA HIS A 164 44.54 -18.76 8.49
C HIS A 164 43.18 -19.30 8.95
N PRO A 165 42.10 -18.49 8.89
CA PRO A 165 40.76 -19.04 8.90
C PRO A 165 40.63 -20.15 7.84
N CYS A 166 39.73 -21.09 8.11
CA CYS A 166 39.45 -22.27 7.31
C CYS A 166 39.10 -22.00 5.84
N THR A 167 38.59 -20.80 5.52
CA THR A 167 38.42 -20.29 4.15
C THR A 167 39.49 -19.26 3.77
N SER A 168 39.95 -19.30 2.52
CA SER A 168 40.77 -18.24 1.90
C SER A 168 39.94 -17.13 1.25
N ASP A 169 38.62 -17.31 1.13
CA ASP A 169 37.68 -16.33 0.60
C ASP A 169 37.06 -15.55 1.75
N THR A 170 37.28 -14.24 1.79
CA THR A 170 36.79 -13.37 2.87
C THR A 170 35.30 -13.05 2.77
N SER A 171 34.62 -13.41 1.67
CA SER A 171 33.15 -13.32 1.58
C SER A 171 32.46 -14.33 2.50
N LYS A 172 33.02 -15.54 2.62
CA LYS A 172 32.59 -16.69 3.44
C LYS A 172 32.95 -16.56 4.92
N ILE A 173 32.77 -15.38 5.50
CA ILE A 173 33.05 -15.10 6.92
C ILE A 173 31.97 -14.15 7.42
N CYS A 174 31.19 -14.59 8.41
CA CYS A 174 29.97 -13.93 8.88
C CYS A 174 28.84 -13.88 7.84
N ASP A 175 28.73 -14.85 6.92
CA ASP A 175 27.72 -14.88 5.85
C ASP A 175 26.45 -15.70 6.18
N PHE A 176 26.35 -16.16 7.43
CA PHE A 176 25.28 -17.00 7.95
C PHE A 176 25.19 -18.38 7.27
N HIS A 177 26.27 -18.85 6.63
CA HIS A 177 26.46 -20.24 6.18
C HIS A 177 27.48 -20.97 7.08
N GLU A 178 27.51 -22.30 7.03
CA GLU A 178 28.49 -23.11 7.76
C GLU A 178 29.49 -23.72 6.76
N ASP A 179 30.55 -22.99 6.40
CA ASP A 179 31.57 -23.44 5.44
C ASP A 179 32.68 -24.28 6.10
N CYS A 180 32.82 -24.22 7.43
CA CYS A 180 33.93 -24.84 8.16
C CYS A 180 33.48 -25.93 9.15
N GLU A 181 34.29 -26.99 9.31
CA GLU A 181 33.95 -28.18 10.12
C GLU A 181 33.63 -27.87 11.60
N ASP A 182 34.28 -26.86 12.19
CA ASP A 182 34.04 -26.38 13.57
C ASP A 182 33.21 -25.07 13.65
N LYS A 183 32.68 -24.57 12.52
CA LYS A 183 31.91 -23.30 12.40
C LYS A 183 32.67 -22.04 12.87
N ASP A 184 34.01 -22.08 12.85
CA ASP A 184 34.88 -21.02 13.37
C ASP A 184 34.87 -19.73 12.50
N ASP A 185 34.29 -19.82 11.29
CA ASP A 185 33.87 -18.76 10.38
C ASP A 185 32.73 -17.90 10.97
N GLU A 186 31.64 -18.53 11.45
CA GLU A 186 30.49 -17.82 12.03
C GLU A 186 30.62 -17.58 13.56
N ALA A 187 31.43 -18.37 14.26
CA ALA A 187 31.53 -18.39 15.71
C ALA A 187 32.03 -17.08 16.37
N LYS A 188 32.34 -16.03 15.62
CA LYS A 188 32.73 -14.70 16.15
C LYS A 188 31.89 -13.54 15.61
N CYS A 189 30.76 -13.81 14.95
CA CYS A 189 30.02 -12.81 14.19
C CYS A 189 29.02 -11.97 15.01
N GLY A 190 28.97 -12.15 16.34
CA GLY A 190 28.11 -11.39 17.25
C GLY A 190 26.87 -12.15 17.74
N ASP A 191 26.64 -13.39 17.26
CA ASP A 191 25.53 -14.23 17.66
C ASP A 191 25.86 -15.04 18.93
N PHE A 192 25.02 -14.91 19.97
CA PHE A 192 25.23 -15.52 21.29
C PHE A 192 24.82 -17.00 21.33
N SER A 193 24.35 -17.59 20.23
CA SER A 193 24.12 -19.05 20.13
C SER A 193 25.42 -19.86 20.02
N TYR A 194 26.52 -19.26 19.56
CA TYR A 194 27.84 -19.88 19.49
C TYR A 194 28.68 -19.56 20.74
N GLU A 195 29.49 -20.51 21.22
CA GLU A 195 30.27 -20.37 22.46
C GLU A 195 31.16 -19.11 22.50
N LYS A 196 31.76 -18.77 21.35
CA LYS A 196 32.67 -17.63 21.13
C LYS A 196 31.94 -16.38 20.60
N GLY A 197 30.67 -16.49 20.17
CA GLY A 197 30.01 -15.50 19.32
C GLY A 197 29.68 -14.18 20.00
N SER A 198 29.58 -14.17 21.34
CA SER A 198 29.55 -12.97 22.17
C SER A 198 30.75 -12.03 21.91
N SER A 199 31.91 -12.58 21.53
CA SER A 199 33.17 -11.85 21.34
C SER A 199 33.27 -11.05 20.04
N GLY A 200 32.25 -11.05 19.18
CA GLY A 200 32.23 -10.25 17.95
C GLY A 200 32.01 -8.74 18.17
N TRP A 201 31.39 -8.37 19.28
CA TRP A 201 30.93 -7.01 19.55
C TRP A 201 32.07 -6.08 19.97
N THR A 202 32.36 -5.07 19.14
CA THR A 202 33.43 -4.08 19.35
C THR A 202 32.86 -2.70 19.68
N ASP A 203 33.28 -2.12 20.80
CA ASP A 203 32.93 -0.74 21.16
C ASP A 203 33.53 0.29 20.18
N SER A 204 32.70 1.24 19.75
CA SER A 204 33.08 2.40 18.95
C SER A 204 32.72 3.73 19.65
N SER A 205 32.62 3.71 20.98
CA SER A 205 32.22 4.86 21.79
C SER A 205 33.34 5.89 21.94
N ILE A 206 32.94 7.17 22.00
CA ILE A 206 33.85 8.33 22.06
C ILE A 206 33.71 9.10 23.39
N GLY A 207 32.52 9.09 23.97
CA GLY A 207 32.17 9.87 25.16
C GLY A 207 32.51 9.22 26.50
N SER A 208 31.79 9.64 27.55
CA SER A 208 31.91 9.18 28.93
C SER A 208 31.22 7.84 29.22
N GLN A 209 30.71 7.16 28.19
CA GLN A 209 29.99 5.89 28.26
C GLN A 209 30.54 4.93 27.20
N GLN A 210 30.69 3.65 27.53
CA GLN A 210 31.17 2.59 26.63
C GLN A 210 30.42 1.29 26.88
N TRP A 211 30.37 0.42 25.86
CA TRP A 211 29.87 -0.93 26.02
C TRP A 211 30.98 -1.87 26.52
N VAL A 212 30.63 -2.73 27.48
CA VAL A 212 31.51 -3.76 28.01
C VAL A 212 30.81 -5.11 27.89
N LEU A 213 31.52 -6.12 27.39
CA LEU A 213 31.07 -7.50 27.40
C LEU A 213 31.42 -8.16 28.74
N ASN A 214 30.41 -8.67 29.43
CA ASN A 214 30.60 -9.66 30.50
C ASN A 214 30.54 -11.06 29.87
N ASP A 215 31.68 -11.78 29.87
CA ASP A 215 31.79 -13.11 29.25
C ASP A 215 32.06 -14.19 30.33
N THR A 216 31.09 -14.42 31.22
CA THR A 216 31.23 -15.49 32.23
C THR A 216 30.60 -16.80 31.76
N PRO A 217 31.11 -17.98 32.17
CA PRO A 217 30.52 -19.28 31.81
C PRO A 217 29.08 -19.55 32.32
N LYS A 218 28.45 -18.59 33.01
CA LYS A 218 27.07 -18.68 33.54
C LYS A 218 26.15 -17.57 33.04
N ASP A 219 26.70 -16.47 32.55
CA ASP A 219 25.96 -15.29 32.14
C ASP A 219 26.82 -14.46 31.17
N LYS A 220 26.31 -14.26 29.95
CA LYS A 220 26.96 -13.54 28.85
C LYS A 220 26.08 -12.37 28.42
N TYR A 221 26.54 -11.13 28.63
CA TYR A 221 25.77 -9.92 28.29
C TYR A 221 26.65 -8.71 27.99
N LEU A 222 26.16 -7.84 27.12
CA LEU A 222 26.68 -6.49 26.93
C LEU A 222 26.03 -5.55 27.94
N PHE A 223 26.81 -4.66 28.55
CA PHE A 223 26.29 -3.62 29.45
C PHE A 223 26.99 -2.28 29.25
N LEU A 224 26.28 -1.22 29.60
CA LEU A 224 26.80 0.15 29.55
C LEU A 224 27.61 0.48 30.81
N ALA A 225 28.83 0.98 30.63
CA ALA A 225 29.77 1.34 31.71
C ALA A 225 30.37 2.74 31.50
N GLU A 226 30.98 3.31 32.54
CA GLU A 226 31.70 4.58 32.44
C GLU A 226 32.96 4.43 31.57
N ALA A 227 33.29 5.47 30.81
CA ALA A 227 34.43 5.51 29.90
C ALA A 227 35.31 6.75 30.12
N PRO A 228 36.59 6.76 29.69
CA PRO A 228 37.50 7.89 29.93
C PRO A 228 37.19 9.19 29.18
N GLY A 229 36.19 9.22 28.28
CA GLY A 229 35.80 10.42 27.55
C GLY A 229 35.04 11.41 28.43
N GLN A 230 35.09 12.70 28.07
CA GLN A 230 34.50 13.79 28.88
C GLN A 230 33.16 14.32 28.35
N GLN A 231 32.73 13.90 27.15
CA GLN A 231 31.47 14.31 26.54
C GLN A 231 30.38 13.24 26.71
N LEU A 232 29.14 13.64 27.00
CA LEU A 232 28.00 12.73 27.12
C LEU A 232 27.41 12.42 25.73
N THR A 233 28.07 11.53 24.99
CA THR A 233 27.58 11.03 23.68
C THR A 233 26.67 9.81 23.84
N GLU A 234 26.06 9.37 22.73
CA GLU A 234 25.65 7.97 22.57
C GLU A 234 26.88 7.04 22.74
N ALA A 235 26.67 5.85 23.28
CA ALA A 235 27.62 4.74 23.30
C ALA A 235 27.21 3.71 22.24
N GLN A 236 28.19 3.21 21.49
CA GLN A 236 27.99 2.44 20.27
C GLN A 236 28.82 1.16 20.33
N THR A 237 28.21 0.02 20.03
CA THR A 237 28.92 -1.26 19.83
C THR A 237 28.45 -1.93 18.57
N ARG A 238 29.38 -2.52 17.81
CA ARG A 238 29.16 -3.01 16.45
C ARG A 238 29.59 -4.47 16.30
N THR A 239 28.87 -5.23 15.49
CA THR A 239 29.32 -6.55 15.01
C THR A 239 30.58 -6.42 14.15
N PRO A 240 31.25 -7.55 13.81
CA PRO A 240 32.09 -7.60 12.62
C PRO A 240 31.26 -7.29 11.36
N LEU A 241 31.94 -7.20 10.21
CA LEU A 241 31.26 -7.04 8.93
C LEU A 241 30.55 -8.36 8.56
N LEU A 242 29.22 -8.36 8.58
CA LEU A 242 28.38 -9.50 8.21
C LEU A 242 28.31 -9.63 6.68
N GLY A 243 27.85 -10.78 6.18
CA GLY A 243 27.59 -11.05 4.76
C GLY A 243 26.28 -10.43 4.27
N PRO A 244 25.92 -10.67 3.00
CA PRO A 244 24.56 -10.42 2.50
C PRO A 244 23.52 -11.24 3.28
N SER A 245 22.28 -10.76 3.39
CA SER A 245 21.21 -11.46 4.13
C SER A 245 19.94 -11.70 3.33
N GLY A 246 19.18 -12.74 3.70
CA GLY A 246 17.93 -13.14 3.05
C GLY A 246 16.67 -12.41 3.58
N PRO A 247 15.53 -12.47 2.86
CA PRO A 247 14.31 -11.72 3.17
C PRO A 247 13.50 -12.26 4.37
N ALA A 248 14.07 -13.15 5.18
CA ALA A 248 13.53 -13.54 6.48
C ALA A 248 14.48 -13.23 7.65
N CYS A 249 15.57 -12.49 7.39
CA CYS A 249 16.57 -12.15 8.40
C CYS A 249 15.96 -11.32 9.54
N THR A 250 15.99 -11.86 10.75
CA THR A 250 15.54 -11.18 11.98
C THR A 250 16.61 -11.28 13.07
N LEU A 251 16.71 -10.23 13.89
CA LEU A 251 17.56 -10.17 15.07
C LEU A 251 16.69 -10.26 16.32
N ASN A 252 16.81 -11.36 17.06
CA ASN A 252 16.18 -11.51 18.37
C ASN A 252 17.20 -11.16 19.45
N PHE A 253 16.79 -10.44 20.49
CA PHE A 253 17.63 -10.14 21.66
C PHE A 253 16.76 -9.89 22.89
N SER A 254 17.38 -10.01 24.07
CA SER A 254 16.77 -9.66 25.35
C SER A 254 17.44 -8.41 25.91
N TYR A 255 16.66 -7.40 26.29
CA TYR A 255 17.16 -6.12 26.80
C TYR A 255 16.54 -5.74 28.15
N SER A 256 17.26 -4.94 28.93
CA SER A 256 16.80 -4.45 30.23
C SER A 256 17.34 -3.04 30.46
N LEU A 257 16.44 -2.09 30.71
CA LEU A 257 16.70 -0.72 31.13
C LEU A 257 16.11 -0.52 32.53
N THR A 258 16.92 -0.64 33.57
CA THR A 258 16.49 -0.49 34.97
C THR A 258 16.92 0.86 35.54
N SER A 259 16.13 1.41 36.46
CA SER A 259 16.32 2.73 37.04
C SER A 259 15.59 2.89 38.37
N LYS A 260 15.81 4.03 39.04
CA LYS A 260 15.06 4.51 40.22
C LYS A 260 14.49 5.93 40.02
N SER A 261 14.39 6.37 38.77
CA SER A 261 13.93 7.71 38.37
C SER A 261 13.47 7.72 36.91
N ASN A 262 12.24 8.20 36.68
CA ASN A 262 11.32 7.98 35.55
C ASN A 262 11.83 8.05 34.08
N HIS A 263 13.11 8.23 33.80
CA HIS A 263 13.69 8.07 32.47
C HIS A 263 15.19 7.72 32.58
N THR A 264 15.51 6.43 32.36
CA THR A 264 16.89 5.89 32.34
C THR A 264 17.73 6.47 31.21
N GLY A 265 17.15 6.46 29.99
CA GLY A 265 17.87 6.65 28.74
C GLY A 265 17.14 6.01 27.55
N GLU A 266 17.85 5.94 26.43
CA GLU A 266 17.43 5.36 25.14
C GLU A 266 18.31 4.15 24.78
N LEU A 267 17.74 3.15 24.10
CA LEU A 267 18.43 2.04 23.43
C LEU A 267 17.82 1.90 22.02
N SER A 268 18.65 1.83 20.99
CA SER A 268 18.23 1.66 19.59
C SER A 268 19.17 0.75 18.81
N ILE A 269 18.68 0.20 17.70
CA ILE A 269 19.45 -0.60 16.75
C ILE A 269 19.54 0.14 15.42
N ARG A 270 20.72 0.12 14.79
CA ARG A 270 20.96 0.61 13.42
C ARG A 270 21.65 -0.44 12.58
N VAL A 271 21.44 -0.37 11.27
CA VAL A 271 22.24 -1.08 10.26
C VAL A 271 23.26 -0.10 9.69
N ILE A 272 24.52 -0.54 9.56
CA ILE A 272 25.57 0.17 8.84
C ILE A 272 25.92 -0.67 7.61
N ASP A 273 25.32 -0.34 6.47
CA ASP A 273 25.61 -0.93 5.17
C ASP A 273 27.03 -0.50 4.71
N SER A 274 27.79 -1.43 4.12
CA SER A 274 29.17 -1.16 3.67
C SER A 274 29.27 -0.17 2.52
N LEU A 275 28.23 -0.08 1.67
CA LEU A 275 28.12 0.87 0.57
C LEU A 275 27.29 2.11 0.93
N LEU A 276 26.10 1.95 1.52
CA LEU A 276 25.17 3.05 1.81
C LEU A 276 25.49 3.80 3.11
N GLY A 277 26.20 3.18 4.06
CA GLY A 277 26.55 3.77 5.35
C GLY A 277 25.50 3.52 6.44
N SER A 278 25.38 4.43 7.41
CA SER A 278 24.39 4.30 8.49
C SER A 278 22.99 4.53 7.94
N LEU A 279 22.14 3.50 8.04
CA LEU A 279 20.71 3.57 7.77
C LEU A 279 19.95 4.11 9.02
N PRO A 280 18.62 4.34 8.93
CA PRO A 280 17.79 4.73 10.06
C PRO A 280 17.83 3.75 11.25
N ARG A 281 17.29 4.18 12.40
CA ARG A 281 17.06 3.31 13.56
C ARG A 281 15.97 2.28 13.18
N LEU A 282 16.32 0.99 13.08
CA LEU A 282 15.35 -0.09 12.82
C LEU A 282 14.42 -0.35 14.00
N TRP A 283 14.88 -0.03 15.21
CA TRP A 283 14.16 -0.24 16.45
C TRP A 283 14.69 0.72 17.52
N GLU A 284 13.80 1.19 18.39
CA GLU A 284 14.12 2.09 19.49
C GLU A 284 13.19 1.84 20.69
N PHE A 285 13.76 1.91 21.89
CA PHE A 285 13.05 1.91 23.16
C PHE A 285 13.63 3.02 24.05
N SER A 286 12.73 3.82 24.64
CA SER A 286 13.09 4.79 25.69
C SER A 286 12.13 4.67 26.87
N GLY A 287 12.67 4.54 28.08
CA GLY A 287 11.87 4.26 29.27
C GLY A 287 12.56 3.34 30.29
N GLU A 288 11.77 2.49 30.93
CA GLU A 288 12.17 1.52 31.95
C GLU A 288 11.51 0.17 31.66
N THR A 289 12.27 -0.93 31.71
CA THR A 289 11.72 -2.30 31.59
C THR A 289 11.27 -2.87 32.93
N GLY A 290 11.68 -2.24 34.05
CA GLY A 290 11.29 -2.60 35.41
C GLY A 290 12.17 -1.93 36.47
N SER A 291 11.72 -1.98 37.73
CA SER A 291 12.40 -1.42 38.91
C SER A 291 13.36 -2.38 39.62
N VAL A 292 13.55 -3.58 39.07
CA VAL A 292 14.36 -4.68 39.65
C VAL A 292 15.34 -5.19 38.59
N GLU A 293 16.61 -5.39 38.96
CA GLU A 293 17.62 -5.98 38.07
C GLU A 293 17.24 -7.41 37.66
N GLY A 294 17.48 -7.75 36.39
CA GLY A 294 17.23 -9.08 35.83
C GLY A 294 15.87 -9.27 35.15
N VAL A 295 15.00 -8.25 35.12
CA VAL A 295 13.76 -8.28 34.32
C VAL A 295 14.07 -7.84 32.89
N TYR A 296 14.20 -8.81 31.99
CA TYR A 296 14.43 -8.59 30.56
C TYR A 296 13.12 -8.61 29.77
N GLN A 297 13.01 -7.71 28.79
CA GLN A 297 12.04 -7.79 27.71
C GLN A 297 12.71 -8.35 26.46
N GLN A 298 11.96 -9.08 25.63
CA GLN A 298 12.45 -9.56 24.34
C GLN A 298 12.04 -8.60 23.23
N ALA A 299 12.91 -8.43 22.25
CA ALA A 299 12.61 -7.75 20.99
C ALA A 299 13.07 -8.63 19.82
N GLN A 300 12.26 -8.62 18.76
CA GLN A 300 12.57 -9.17 17.45
C GLN A 300 12.57 -8.00 16.46
N VAL A 301 13.66 -7.84 15.73
CA VAL A 301 13.86 -6.72 14.79
C VAL A 301 14.12 -7.28 13.40
N TYR A 302 13.31 -6.85 12.45
CA TYR A 302 13.43 -7.28 11.05
C TYR A 302 14.61 -6.58 10.38
N ILE A 303 15.60 -7.36 9.93
CA ILE A 303 16.74 -6.86 9.13
C ILE A 303 16.43 -6.99 7.63
N GLY A 304 15.77 -8.09 7.25
CA GLY A 304 15.42 -8.39 5.87
C GLY A 304 16.59 -8.64 4.92
N ALA A 305 16.28 -8.56 3.62
CA ALA A 305 17.27 -8.78 2.57
C ALA A 305 18.30 -7.64 2.50
N ARG A 306 19.57 -8.00 2.32
CA ARG A 306 20.69 -7.04 2.15
C ARG A 306 21.63 -7.59 1.09
N ASP A 307 21.74 -6.91 -0.05
CA ASP A 307 22.67 -7.31 -1.13
C ASP A 307 24.13 -7.03 -0.78
N HIS A 308 24.38 -6.04 0.08
CA HIS A 308 25.70 -5.67 0.57
C HIS A 308 25.97 -6.24 1.96
N ARG A 309 27.26 -6.39 2.26
CA ARG A 309 27.76 -6.61 3.62
C ARG A 309 27.39 -5.46 4.54
N PHE A 310 27.02 -5.75 5.78
CA PHE A 310 26.57 -4.75 6.76
C PHE A 310 27.12 -5.02 8.17
N GLN A 311 26.90 -4.08 9.10
CA GLN A 311 27.14 -4.28 10.53
C GLN A 311 25.86 -3.92 11.30
N MET A 312 25.56 -4.67 12.35
CA MET A 312 24.55 -4.25 13.33
C MET A 312 25.23 -3.36 14.37
N GLU A 313 24.57 -2.26 14.75
CA GLU A 313 25.02 -1.35 15.80
C GLU A 313 23.96 -1.25 16.91
N PHE A 314 24.34 -1.57 18.14
CA PHE A 314 23.57 -1.19 19.33
C PHE A 314 24.01 0.20 19.79
N VAL A 315 23.06 1.13 19.85
CA VAL A 315 23.27 2.51 20.27
C VAL A 315 22.48 2.78 21.54
N ALA A 316 23.16 3.08 22.64
CA ALA A 316 22.54 3.37 23.93
C ALA A 316 23.04 4.67 24.53
N ARG A 317 22.21 5.30 25.37
CA ARG A 317 22.60 6.51 26.11
C ARG A 317 21.82 6.59 27.42
N ALA A 318 22.46 6.25 28.53
CA ALA A 318 21.92 6.58 29.84
C ALA A 318 22.08 8.08 30.13
N ARG A 319 21.13 8.66 30.88
CA ARG A 319 21.25 10.04 31.38
C ARG A 319 22.21 10.17 32.56
N LYS A 320 22.35 9.10 33.34
CA LYS A 320 23.27 8.98 34.47
C LYS A 320 23.59 7.50 34.71
N LEU A 321 24.86 7.14 34.69
CA LEU A 321 25.31 5.83 35.14
C LEU A 321 25.37 5.80 36.67
N CYS A 322 24.91 4.71 37.27
CA CYS A 322 25.07 4.41 38.69
C CYS A 322 24.77 2.92 38.95
N PRO A 323 25.13 2.37 40.13
CA PRO A 323 24.60 1.08 40.60
C PRO A 323 23.06 1.05 40.77
N CYS A 324 22.37 2.16 40.48
CA CYS A 324 20.93 2.32 40.47
C CYS A 324 20.30 2.40 39.08
N ALA A 325 21.09 2.40 37.99
CA ALA A 325 20.60 2.53 36.62
C ALA A 325 21.52 1.83 35.64
N ARG A 326 21.01 0.82 34.91
CA ARG A 326 21.79 0.00 33.97
C ARG A 326 21.01 -0.26 32.68
N ILE A 327 21.74 -0.20 31.56
CA ILE A 327 21.29 -0.67 30.25
C ILE A 327 22.08 -1.94 29.94
N THR A 328 21.39 -3.04 29.64
CA THR A 328 21.98 -4.35 29.34
C THR A 328 21.27 -5.04 28.17
N VAL A 329 22.03 -5.79 27.38
CA VAL A 329 21.58 -6.56 26.21
C VAL A 329 22.23 -7.94 26.24
N LYS A 330 21.44 -9.00 25.99
CA LYS A 330 21.89 -10.39 25.97
C LYS A 330 21.04 -11.25 25.02
N ASP A 331 21.37 -12.54 24.92
CA ASP A 331 20.65 -13.53 24.11
C ASP A 331 20.45 -13.10 22.64
N VAL A 332 21.44 -12.38 22.09
CA VAL A 332 21.42 -11.82 20.73
C VAL A 332 21.57 -12.94 19.70
N ARG A 333 20.62 -13.10 18.76
CA ARG A 333 20.60 -14.16 17.76
C ARG A 333 20.07 -13.68 16.42
N PHE A 334 20.75 -14.06 15.35
CA PHE A 334 20.33 -13.89 13.97
C PHE A 334 19.54 -15.12 13.52
N ILE A 335 18.33 -14.91 13.03
CA ILE A 335 17.39 -15.97 12.65
C ILE A 335 17.08 -15.82 11.16
N ASN A 336 17.18 -16.92 10.42
CA ASN A 336 16.83 -17.00 8.98
C ASN A 336 17.60 -15.99 8.09
N CYS A 337 18.81 -15.61 8.48
CA CYS A 337 19.56 -14.54 7.83
C CYS A 337 20.37 -14.94 6.59
N HIS A 338 20.64 -16.22 6.34
CA HIS A 338 21.38 -16.69 5.16
C HIS A 338 20.78 -16.14 3.85
N ALA A 339 21.64 -15.62 2.97
CA ALA A 339 21.23 -14.89 1.76
C ALA A 339 20.28 -15.68 0.83
N GLN A 340 20.37 -17.01 0.81
CA GLN A 340 19.52 -17.88 -0.02
C GLN A 340 18.37 -18.53 0.75
N TYR A 341 18.15 -18.16 2.03
CA TYR A 341 17.02 -18.66 2.80
C TYR A 341 15.73 -17.90 2.44
N PHE A 342 14.79 -18.63 1.84
CA PHE A 342 13.41 -18.21 1.64
C PHE A 342 12.51 -19.21 2.40
N PRO A 343 11.66 -18.76 3.34
CA PRO A 343 10.82 -19.67 4.12
C PRO A 343 9.76 -20.30 3.21
N SER A 344 9.67 -21.63 3.24
CA SER A 344 8.90 -22.40 2.26
C SER A 344 7.47 -22.70 2.74
N SER A 345 6.51 -21.89 2.28
CA SER A 345 5.11 -22.31 2.15
C SER A 345 4.46 -21.70 0.91
N PRO A 346 3.78 -22.50 0.05
CA PRO A 346 3.08 -21.98 -1.13
C PRO A 346 1.81 -21.16 -0.79
N THR A 347 1.43 -21.04 0.49
CA THR A 347 0.33 -20.17 0.95
C THR A 347 0.80 -18.85 1.55
N ALA A 348 2.12 -18.58 1.61
CA ALA A 348 2.69 -17.53 2.45
C ALA A 348 2.32 -16.08 2.07
N LEU A 349 1.84 -15.83 0.84
CA LEU A 349 1.47 -14.48 0.41
C LEU A 349 0.09 -14.02 0.92
N SER A 350 -0.73 -14.92 1.47
CA SER A 350 -1.94 -14.51 2.18
C SER A 350 -1.58 -13.99 3.58
N CYS A 351 -2.05 -12.80 3.95
CA CYS A 351 -1.72 -12.11 5.19
C CYS A 351 -2.82 -11.13 5.62
N ASN A 352 -3.29 -11.27 6.86
CA ASN A 352 -4.18 -10.33 7.56
C ASN A 352 -3.41 -9.50 8.61
N PHE A 353 -2.10 -9.36 8.43
CA PHE A 353 -1.11 -8.56 9.19
C PHE A 353 -1.04 -8.69 10.73
N GLU A 354 -1.88 -9.51 11.35
CA GLU A 354 -1.88 -9.74 12.81
C GLU A 354 -0.54 -10.25 13.33
N ASP A 355 0.02 -11.30 12.70
CA ASP A 355 1.30 -11.90 13.09
C ASP A 355 2.46 -11.42 12.20
N GLY A 356 2.45 -10.13 11.84
CA GLY A 356 3.53 -9.46 11.10
C GLY A 356 3.29 -9.43 9.58
N LEU A 357 4.36 -9.49 8.78
CA LEU A 357 4.28 -9.32 7.31
C LEU A 357 4.03 -10.63 6.53
N CYS A 358 3.89 -11.77 7.21
CA CYS A 358 3.74 -13.10 6.58
C CYS A 358 4.81 -13.38 5.50
N GLY A 359 4.41 -13.56 4.24
CA GLY A 359 5.30 -13.74 3.08
C GLY A 359 5.72 -12.45 2.36
N TRP A 360 5.57 -11.29 2.99
CA TRP A 360 5.89 -9.97 2.45
C TRP A 360 7.05 -9.30 3.21
N TYR A 361 7.74 -8.36 2.55
CA TYR A 361 8.83 -7.59 3.15
C TYR A 361 9.04 -6.23 2.48
N GLN A 362 9.64 -5.28 3.20
CA GLN A 362 9.92 -3.93 2.67
C GLN A 362 11.05 -3.92 1.63
N ASP A 363 10.92 -3.14 0.57
CA ASP A 363 11.98 -2.91 -0.43
C ASP A 363 13.03 -1.93 0.12
N GLN A 364 14.19 -2.43 0.52
CA GLN A 364 15.26 -1.59 1.07
C GLN A 364 15.94 -0.68 0.02
N THR A 365 15.37 -0.56 -1.19
CA THR A 365 15.78 0.38 -2.24
C THR A 365 14.77 1.51 -2.49
N ASP A 366 13.66 1.57 -1.75
CA ASP A 366 12.62 2.60 -1.89
C ASP A 366 12.93 3.91 -1.13
N ASN A 367 11.92 4.65 -0.68
CA ASN A 367 12.12 5.84 0.15
C ASN A 367 11.52 5.75 1.58
N PHE A 368 10.54 4.88 1.80
CA PHE A 368 9.88 4.70 3.09
C PHE A 368 9.28 3.29 3.24
N ASP A 369 9.56 2.65 4.38
CA ASP A 369 8.92 1.39 4.77
C ASP A 369 7.43 1.60 5.13
N TRP A 370 6.61 0.57 4.91
CA TRP A 370 5.26 0.50 5.50
C TRP A 370 5.33 0.20 7.02
N SER A 371 4.27 0.49 7.77
CA SER A 371 4.20 0.24 9.22
C SER A 371 2.92 -0.49 9.64
N LEU A 372 3.01 -1.35 10.67
CA LEU A 372 1.83 -2.02 11.23
C LEU A 372 1.06 -1.06 12.13
N LEU A 373 -0.23 -0.89 11.88
CA LEU A 373 -1.13 0.03 12.58
C LEU A 373 -2.15 -0.76 13.41
N THR A 374 -2.17 -0.54 14.73
CA THR A 374 -3.09 -1.22 15.66
C THR A 374 -4.40 -0.47 15.83
N GLY A 375 -5.53 -1.17 15.95
CA GLY A 375 -6.86 -0.57 16.12
C GLY A 375 -7.47 -0.09 14.80
N MET A 376 -7.03 -0.68 13.69
CA MET A 376 -7.59 -0.49 12.36
C MET A 376 -7.31 -1.77 11.57
N ASP A 377 -8.30 -2.63 11.43
CA ASP A 377 -8.31 -3.77 10.51
C ASP A 377 -9.68 -3.88 9.82
N HIS A 378 -9.77 -4.75 8.82
CA HIS A 378 -10.98 -4.99 8.04
C HIS A 378 -11.89 -6.09 8.62
N SER A 379 -11.30 -7.18 9.13
CA SER A 379 -12.00 -8.39 9.55
C SER A 379 -12.66 -8.30 10.93
N ILE A 380 -12.04 -7.60 11.90
CA ILE A 380 -12.55 -7.48 13.28
C ILE A 380 -12.61 -6.03 13.81
N GLY A 381 -12.25 -5.03 12.99
CA GLY A 381 -12.15 -3.60 13.31
C GLY A 381 -10.98 -3.21 14.24
N ILE A 382 -10.71 -3.99 15.29
CA ILE A 382 -9.78 -3.67 16.39
C ILE A 382 -8.42 -4.39 16.23
N GLY A 383 -8.17 -5.02 15.09
CA GLY A 383 -6.95 -5.75 14.76
C GLY A 383 -5.78 -4.87 14.29
N LYS A 384 -4.99 -5.40 13.35
CA LYS A 384 -3.84 -4.73 12.73
C LYS A 384 -3.90 -4.78 11.20
N SER A 385 -3.81 -3.61 10.58
CA SER A 385 -3.52 -3.46 9.14
C SER A 385 -2.09 -2.97 8.90
N LEU A 386 -1.65 -3.02 7.65
CA LEU A 386 -0.39 -2.43 7.20
C LEU A 386 -0.66 -1.07 6.55
N ALA A 387 0.03 -0.02 6.98
CA ALA A 387 -0.25 1.36 6.54
C ALA A 387 1.00 2.18 6.21
N VAL A 388 0.81 3.17 5.33
CA VAL A 388 1.71 4.31 5.13
C VAL A 388 0.99 5.55 5.65
N ASP A 389 1.46 6.05 6.78
CA ASP A 389 0.92 7.26 7.42
C ASP A 389 1.52 8.52 6.76
N VAL A 390 0.86 9.03 5.72
CA VAL A 390 1.32 10.21 4.94
C VAL A 390 1.30 11.48 5.82
N TRP A 391 0.47 11.50 6.86
CA TRP A 391 0.51 12.50 7.94
C TRP A 391 1.83 12.52 8.74
N SER A 392 2.64 11.45 8.74
CA SER A 392 3.84 11.37 9.57
C SER A 392 4.95 12.32 9.10
N PRO A 393 5.42 13.28 9.94
CA PRO A 393 6.52 14.19 9.59
C PRO A 393 7.89 13.49 9.53
N LEU A 394 7.95 12.19 9.82
CA LEU A 394 9.14 11.36 9.69
C LEU A 394 9.23 10.68 8.31
N LEU A 395 8.14 10.62 7.55
CA LEU A 395 8.09 10.03 6.20
C LEU A 395 8.91 10.87 5.21
N ARG A 396 9.71 10.22 4.34
CA ARG A 396 10.67 10.90 3.44
C ARG A 396 10.63 10.31 2.03
N GLY A 397 10.93 11.13 1.03
CA GLY A 397 10.83 10.75 -0.38
C GLY A 397 9.38 10.53 -0.84
N VAL A 398 9.19 9.71 -1.87
CA VAL A 398 7.98 9.73 -2.73
C VAL A 398 7.22 8.40 -2.76
N SER A 399 7.91 7.25 -2.72
CA SER A 399 7.26 5.93 -2.75
C SER A 399 7.86 4.91 -1.77
N GLY A 400 7.00 3.98 -1.35
CA GLY A 400 7.30 2.83 -0.49
C GLY A 400 6.73 1.54 -1.06
N ARG A 401 7.49 0.45 -1.01
CA ARG A 401 7.25 -0.79 -1.74
C ARG A 401 7.27 -2.00 -0.80
N LEU A 402 6.17 -2.72 -0.72
CA LEU A 402 6.09 -4.02 -0.06
C LEU A 402 6.23 -5.13 -1.10
N LEU A 403 7.31 -5.90 -1.04
CA LEU A 403 7.63 -6.99 -1.95
C LEU A 403 7.14 -8.34 -1.40
N SER A 404 6.65 -9.20 -2.28
CA SER A 404 6.38 -10.61 -1.97
C SER A 404 7.69 -11.40 -1.95
N TYR A 405 7.75 -12.48 -1.16
CA TYR A 405 8.73 -13.54 -1.39
C TYR A 405 8.61 -14.09 -2.82
N ARG A 406 9.75 -14.51 -3.39
CA ARG A 406 9.83 -14.95 -4.79
C ARG A 406 9.08 -16.26 -5.01
N GLN A 407 8.03 -16.17 -5.81
CA GLN A 407 7.21 -17.32 -6.19
C GLN A 407 7.87 -18.09 -7.32
N PRO A 408 7.72 -19.43 -7.38
CA PRO A 408 8.06 -20.21 -8.57
C PRO A 408 7.13 -19.86 -9.73
N GLY A 409 7.49 -20.27 -10.95
CA GLY A 409 6.59 -20.16 -12.10
C GLY A 409 5.28 -20.92 -11.88
N THR A 410 4.15 -20.29 -12.20
CA THR A 410 2.79 -20.79 -11.95
C THR A 410 2.11 -21.26 -13.24
N SER A 411 1.56 -22.47 -13.20
CA SER A 411 0.54 -22.94 -14.13
C SER A 411 -0.86 -22.76 -13.52
N GLY A 412 -1.82 -22.25 -14.29
CA GLY A 412 -3.15 -21.88 -13.84
C GLY A 412 -3.26 -20.39 -13.43
N HIS A 413 -4.42 -19.80 -13.68
CA HIS A 413 -4.74 -18.44 -13.26
C HIS A 413 -4.80 -18.32 -11.72
N HIS A 414 -4.06 -17.37 -11.18
CA HIS A 414 -4.09 -17.03 -9.76
C HIS A 414 -4.86 -15.72 -9.54
N CYS A 415 -5.34 -15.52 -8.32
CA CYS A 415 -5.91 -14.24 -7.89
C CYS A 415 -5.15 -13.73 -6.67
N LEU A 416 -4.78 -12.45 -6.70
CA LEU A 416 -4.49 -11.66 -5.52
C LEU A 416 -5.74 -10.83 -5.21
N SER A 417 -6.40 -11.08 -4.09
CA SER A 417 -7.40 -10.16 -3.51
C SER A 417 -6.85 -9.54 -2.25
N PHE A 418 -7.30 -8.34 -1.90
CA PHE A 418 -6.86 -7.59 -0.72
C PHE A 418 -7.87 -6.50 -0.38
N TYR A 419 -7.90 -6.06 0.86
CA TYR A 419 -8.60 -4.84 1.25
C TYR A 419 -7.63 -3.67 1.31
N TYR A 420 -8.09 -2.49 0.91
CA TYR A 420 -7.29 -1.27 0.88
C TYR A 420 -8.08 -0.05 1.36
N LYS A 421 -7.33 0.97 1.76
CA LYS A 421 -7.86 2.28 2.18
C LYS A 421 -6.99 3.38 1.58
N LEU A 422 -7.61 4.37 0.94
CA LEU A 422 -6.96 5.59 0.46
C LEU A 422 -7.72 6.76 1.08
N TYR A 423 -7.19 7.36 2.15
CA TYR A 423 -7.96 8.29 2.97
C TYR A 423 -7.20 9.58 3.29
N GLY A 424 -7.76 10.73 2.92
CA GLY A 424 -7.12 12.05 2.99
C GLY A 424 -6.68 12.58 1.61
N PRO A 425 -6.67 13.91 1.39
CA PRO A 425 -6.62 14.52 0.06
C PRO A 425 -5.26 14.40 -0.66
N GLU A 426 -4.16 14.23 0.08
CA GLU A 426 -2.81 14.09 -0.46
C GLU A 426 -2.24 12.65 -0.32
N THR A 427 -3.13 11.66 -0.16
CA THR A 427 -2.80 10.23 -0.03
C THR A 427 -2.02 9.70 -1.24
N GLY A 428 -2.33 10.19 -2.45
CA GLY A 428 -1.67 9.80 -3.70
C GLY A 428 -2.28 8.57 -4.35
N ALA A 429 -1.52 7.48 -4.45
CA ALA A 429 -1.88 6.28 -5.19
C ALA A 429 -1.33 4.98 -4.58
N LEU A 430 -2.05 3.88 -4.85
CA LEU A 430 -1.66 2.51 -4.54
C LEU A 430 -1.68 1.69 -5.84
N SER A 431 -0.58 1.00 -6.14
CA SER A 431 -0.43 0.12 -7.30
C SER A 431 -0.02 -1.29 -6.90
N VAL A 432 -0.56 -2.29 -7.61
CA VAL A 432 -0.03 -3.67 -7.60
C VAL A 432 0.77 -3.90 -8.87
N LYS A 433 2.02 -4.33 -8.71
CA LYS A 433 2.93 -4.66 -9.82
C LYS A 433 3.45 -6.09 -9.69
N MET A 434 3.84 -6.68 -10.82
CA MET A 434 4.58 -7.93 -10.88
C MET A 434 5.97 -7.68 -11.47
N ARG A 435 7.01 -8.19 -10.81
CA ARG A 435 8.40 -8.22 -11.30
C ARG A 435 8.76 -9.65 -11.72
N ASP A 436 9.24 -9.81 -12.95
CA ASP A 436 9.67 -11.10 -13.50
C ASP A 436 11.09 -11.53 -13.03
N ALA A 437 11.54 -12.72 -13.47
CA ALA A 437 12.86 -13.26 -13.15
C ALA A 437 14.05 -12.45 -13.70
N TYR A 438 13.81 -11.56 -14.66
CA TYR A 438 14.82 -10.72 -15.33
C TYR A 438 14.81 -9.26 -14.83
N GLY A 439 13.84 -8.90 -13.98
CA GLY A 439 13.67 -7.56 -13.41
C GLY A 439 12.66 -6.67 -14.16
N GLY A 440 11.93 -7.19 -15.15
CA GLY A 440 10.86 -6.46 -15.81
C GLY A 440 9.66 -6.26 -14.89
N GLU A 441 9.22 -5.02 -14.68
CA GLU A 441 8.01 -4.68 -13.91
C GLU A 441 6.79 -4.46 -14.84
N SER A 442 5.64 -5.00 -14.44
CA SER A 442 4.33 -4.82 -15.10
C SER A 442 3.29 -4.36 -14.09
N LEU A 443 2.39 -3.46 -14.48
CA LEU A 443 1.27 -3.01 -13.66
C LEU A 443 0.09 -3.99 -13.82
N LEU A 444 -0.54 -4.38 -12.71
CA LEU A 444 -1.72 -5.25 -12.70
C LEU A 444 -2.99 -4.53 -12.22
N TRP A 445 -2.83 -3.58 -11.30
CA TRP A 445 -3.92 -2.85 -10.66
C TRP A 445 -3.41 -1.49 -10.15
N SER A 446 -4.25 -0.45 -10.19
CA SER A 446 -3.93 0.86 -9.60
C SER A 446 -5.18 1.64 -9.19
N ARG A 447 -5.05 2.41 -8.11
CA ARG A 447 -6.02 3.40 -7.62
C ARG A 447 -5.30 4.64 -7.11
N SER A 448 -5.91 5.81 -7.32
CA SER A 448 -5.40 7.13 -6.94
C SER A 448 -6.53 8.04 -6.48
N GLY A 449 -6.19 9.13 -5.80
CA GLY A 449 -7.15 10.07 -5.21
C GLY A 449 -7.62 9.63 -3.83
N ALA A 450 -8.54 10.40 -3.23
CA ALA A 450 -9.15 10.03 -1.95
C ALA A 450 -10.39 9.15 -2.17
N HIS A 451 -10.47 8.00 -1.49
CA HIS A 451 -11.56 7.02 -1.64
C HIS A 451 -12.45 6.96 -0.40
N GLY A 452 -12.32 7.94 0.51
CA GLY A 452 -13.07 8.02 1.77
C GLY A 452 -12.54 7.10 2.88
N ASN A 453 -13.09 7.27 4.09
CA ASN A 453 -12.61 6.65 5.32
C ASN A 453 -13.13 5.22 5.55
N PHE A 454 -13.35 4.44 4.49
CA PHE A 454 -13.86 3.06 4.54
C PHE A 454 -12.96 2.07 3.81
N TRP A 455 -13.18 0.76 4.02
CA TRP A 455 -12.40 -0.31 3.39
C TRP A 455 -12.96 -0.64 2.00
N HIS A 456 -12.06 -0.82 1.02
CA HIS A 456 -12.38 -1.17 -0.36
C HIS A 456 -11.76 -2.53 -0.73
N GLU A 457 -12.45 -3.34 -1.52
CA GLU A 457 -11.92 -4.64 -1.97
C GLU A 457 -11.23 -4.50 -3.35
N GLY A 458 -9.95 -4.88 -3.42
CA GLY A 458 -9.17 -4.98 -4.65
C GLY A 458 -9.07 -6.43 -5.14
N HIS A 459 -9.36 -6.67 -6.44
CA HIS A 459 -9.10 -7.95 -7.12
C HIS A 459 -8.11 -7.76 -8.26
N CYS A 460 -7.04 -8.57 -8.25
CA CYS A 460 -5.90 -8.48 -9.14
C CYS A 460 -5.58 -9.89 -9.70
N PRO A 461 -6.09 -10.23 -10.91
CA PRO A 461 -5.76 -11.48 -11.58
C PRO A 461 -4.27 -11.56 -11.94
N VAL A 462 -3.66 -12.70 -11.63
CA VAL A 462 -2.25 -13.00 -11.90
C VAL A 462 -2.20 -14.07 -12.99
N SER A 463 -1.79 -13.65 -14.19
CA SER A 463 -1.57 -14.51 -15.35
C SER A 463 -0.46 -15.54 -15.12
N GLU A 464 -0.52 -16.68 -15.82
CA GLU A 464 0.46 -17.77 -15.73
C GLU A 464 1.90 -17.28 -15.96
N GLN A 465 2.84 -17.72 -15.13
CA GLN A 465 4.24 -17.29 -15.19
C GLN A 465 5.17 -18.47 -15.50
N LEU A 466 5.90 -18.38 -16.62
CA LEU A 466 6.87 -19.40 -17.03
C LEU A 466 8.17 -19.38 -16.20
N THR A 467 8.41 -18.31 -15.45
CA THR A 467 9.60 -18.11 -14.62
C THR A 467 9.21 -17.61 -13.23
N SER A 468 10.16 -17.58 -12.28
CA SER A 468 9.89 -17.07 -10.93
C SER A 468 9.57 -15.59 -10.94
N PHE A 469 8.57 -15.16 -10.17
CA PHE A 469 8.12 -13.77 -10.11
C PHE A 469 7.99 -13.27 -8.67
N GLN A 470 7.83 -11.96 -8.52
CA GLN A 470 7.47 -11.30 -7.26
C GLN A 470 6.28 -10.35 -7.51
N LEU A 471 5.32 -10.36 -6.61
CA LEU A 471 4.28 -9.32 -6.53
C LEU A 471 4.80 -8.19 -5.65
N MET A 472 4.30 -6.97 -5.85
CA MET A 472 4.55 -5.87 -4.95
C MET A 472 3.36 -4.92 -4.85
N PHE A 473 3.15 -4.37 -3.66
CA PHE A 473 2.33 -3.19 -3.45
C PHE A 473 3.25 -1.96 -3.40
N GLU A 474 2.96 -0.95 -4.21
CA GLU A 474 3.67 0.33 -4.22
C GLU A 474 2.70 1.44 -3.81
N ALA A 475 2.98 2.11 -2.70
CA ALA A 475 2.32 3.35 -2.32
C ALA A 475 3.15 4.53 -2.81
N VAL A 476 2.52 5.47 -3.50
CA VAL A 476 3.12 6.71 -4.02
C VAL A 476 2.31 7.86 -3.48
N ARG A 477 2.88 8.68 -2.58
CA ARG A 477 2.14 9.80 -1.98
C ARG A 477 2.14 11.04 -2.89
N SER A 478 1.03 11.76 -2.97
CA SER A 478 0.98 13.06 -3.67
C SER A 478 1.46 14.21 -2.78
N GLY A 479 1.31 14.11 -1.46
CA GLY A 479 1.78 15.12 -0.51
C GLY A 479 1.97 14.61 0.93
N PHE A 480 1.39 15.30 1.90
CA PHE A 480 1.66 15.20 3.35
C PHE A 480 0.39 15.11 4.23
N ASP A 481 -0.78 14.91 3.63
CA ASP A 481 -2.07 14.83 4.32
C ASP A 481 -2.88 13.61 3.83
N GLY A 482 -2.78 12.49 4.55
CA GLY A 482 -3.53 11.26 4.26
C GLY A 482 -2.94 9.97 4.84
N ARG A 483 -3.48 8.83 4.41
CA ARG A 483 -3.01 7.48 4.73
C ARG A 483 -3.40 6.46 3.64
N VAL A 484 -2.44 5.64 3.25
CA VAL A 484 -2.67 4.38 2.52
C VAL A 484 -2.71 3.24 3.54
N ALA A 485 -3.67 2.32 3.46
CA ALA A 485 -3.64 1.07 4.22
C ALA A 485 -3.99 -0.16 3.35
N LEU A 486 -3.53 -1.32 3.80
CA LEU A 486 -3.69 -2.65 3.22
C LEU A 486 -4.05 -3.64 4.32
N ASP A 487 -4.98 -4.56 4.00
CA ASP A 487 -5.38 -5.63 4.89
C ASP A 487 -5.91 -6.86 4.14
N ASP A 488 -6.14 -7.97 4.85
CA ASP A 488 -6.80 -9.20 4.37
C ASP A 488 -6.34 -9.65 2.97
N VAL A 489 -5.01 -9.61 2.75
CA VAL A 489 -4.38 -10.03 1.50
C VAL A 489 -4.55 -11.55 1.36
N ALA A 490 -5.05 -12.01 0.22
CA ALA A 490 -5.20 -13.42 -0.10
C ALA A 490 -4.67 -13.70 -1.51
N PHE A 491 -3.67 -14.58 -1.60
CA PHE A 491 -3.15 -15.08 -2.87
C PHE A 491 -3.55 -16.54 -3.06
N VAL A 492 -4.36 -16.81 -4.08
CA VAL A 492 -5.06 -18.09 -4.25
C VAL A 492 -4.98 -18.61 -5.68
N ASN A 493 -4.75 -19.92 -5.83
CA ASN A 493 -4.75 -20.61 -7.13
C ASN A 493 -6.19 -20.89 -7.60
N ARG A 494 -6.88 -19.80 -7.97
CA ARG A 494 -8.18 -19.76 -8.67
C ARG A 494 -8.25 -18.46 -9.48
N PRO A 495 -9.06 -18.39 -10.55
CA PRO A 495 -9.47 -17.11 -11.13
C PRO A 495 -10.09 -16.20 -10.06
N CYS A 496 -9.92 -14.89 -10.19
CA CYS A 496 -10.60 -13.94 -9.31
C CYS A 496 -12.12 -14.04 -9.45
N THR A 497 -12.81 -13.77 -8.34
CA THR A 497 -14.23 -13.41 -8.36
C THR A 497 -14.45 -12.15 -9.18
N VAL A 498 -15.65 -12.00 -9.77
CA VAL A 498 -15.98 -10.84 -10.60
C VAL A 498 -15.97 -9.58 -9.72
N PRO A 499 -15.09 -8.59 -9.96
CA PRO A 499 -14.93 -7.47 -9.04
C PRO A 499 -16.20 -6.61 -9.02
N ASN A 500 -16.57 -6.10 -7.85
CA ASN A 500 -17.78 -5.28 -7.72
C ASN A 500 -17.61 -3.85 -8.25
N LYS A 501 -16.38 -3.36 -8.46
CA LYS A 501 -16.08 -2.17 -9.26
C LYS A 501 -15.16 -2.52 -10.43
N CYS A 502 -15.50 -2.10 -11.64
CA CYS A 502 -14.69 -2.22 -12.84
C CYS A 502 -14.60 -0.88 -13.57
N SER A 503 -13.40 -0.30 -13.62
CA SER A 503 -13.12 1.03 -14.17
C SER A 503 -12.06 0.98 -15.29
N PHE A 504 -11.88 -0.21 -15.87
CA PHE A 504 -11.00 -0.59 -16.98
C PHE A 504 -9.48 -0.25 -16.95
N GLU A 505 -8.98 0.64 -16.08
CA GLU A 505 -7.59 1.12 -16.00
C GLU A 505 -6.48 0.06 -16.13
N GLY A 506 -6.61 -1.06 -15.40
CA GLY A 506 -5.61 -2.14 -15.47
C GLY A 506 -5.96 -3.27 -16.43
N GLN A 507 -7.26 -3.52 -16.65
CA GLN A 507 -7.76 -4.73 -17.32
C GLN A 507 -9.26 -4.67 -17.61
N GLN A 508 -9.71 -5.54 -18.51
CA GLN A 508 -11.13 -5.71 -18.91
C GLN A 508 -12.05 -6.35 -17.85
N CYS A 509 -11.57 -6.61 -16.63
CA CYS A 509 -12.30 -7.27 -15.53
C CYS A 509 -13.01 -8.60 -15.91
N GLY A 510 -12.54 -9.27 -16.97
CA GLY A 510 -13.18 -10.47 -17.54
C GLY A 510 -14.39 -10.24 -18.45
N TYR A 511 -14.77 -8.99 -18.74
CA TYR A 511 -15.80 -8.70 -19.74
C TYR A 511 -15.38 -9.19 -21.13
N THR A 512 -16.33 -9.67 -21.92
CA THR A 512 -16.10 -10.27 -23.25
C THR A 512 -16.97 -9.62 -24.32
N ALA A 513 -16.36 -9.30 -25.46
CA ALA A 513 -17.02 -8.65 -26.59
C ALA A 513 -17.46 -9.65 -27.67
N THR A 514 -18.73 -9.61 -28.09
CA THR A 514 -19.24 -10.43 -29.22
C THR A 514 -20.18 -9.61 -30.11
N GLY A 515 -20.17 -9.85 -31.42
CA GLY A 515 -20.99 -9.09 -32.38
C GLY A 515 -20.29 -8.87 -33.72
N THR A 516 -20.85 -8.01 -34.57
CA THR A 516 -20.23 -7.62 -35.85
C THR A 516 -19.13 -6.58 -35.65
N ALA A 517 -19.41 -5.53 -34.88
CA ALA A 517 -18.38 -4.69 -34.27
C ALA A 517 -17.94 -5.30 -32.93
N ARG A 518 -16.71 -5.00 -32.50
CA ARG A 518 -16.20 -5.39 -31.18
C ARG A 518 -16.07 -4.18 -30.29
N TRP A 519 -16.48 -4.33 -29.04
CA TRP A 519 -16.05 -3.44 -27.97
C TRP A 519 -14.53 -3.60 -27.77
N LEU A 520 -13.83 -2.48 -27.73
CA LEU A 520 -12.38 -2.35 -27.59
C LEU A 520 -12.06 -1.72 -26.24
N HIS A 521 -11.06 -2.26 -25.55
CA HIS A 521 -10.46 -1.62 -24.39
C HIS A 521 -9.42 -0.62 -24.88
N THR A 522 -9.65 0.67 -24.65
CA THR A 522 -8.89 1.74 -25.31
C THR A 522 -8.91 3.03 -24.49
N ASN A 523 -8.01 3.95 -24.83
CA ASN A 523 -8.00 5.33 -24.36
C ASN A 523 -7.90 6.29 -25.54
N TRP A 524 -8.16 7.58 -25.31
CA TRP A 524 -8.08 8.60 -26.37
C TRP A 524 -6.72 8.63 -27.08
N GLN A 525 -5.62 8.48 -26.33
CA GLN A 525 -4.27 8.55 -26.91
C GLN A 525 -3.93 7.39 -27.87
N SER A 526 -4.60 6.24 -27.76
CA SER A 526 -4.36 5.07 -28.62
C SER A 526 -5.31 4.98 -29.82
N SER A 527 -6.57 5.41 -29.67
CA SER A 527 -7.57 5.38 -30.74
C SER A 527 -7.64 6.68 -31.55
N ASN A 528 -7.47 7.84 -30.90
CA ASN A 528 -7.88 9.16 -31.39
C ASN A 528 -9.36 9.19 -31.85
N THR A 529 -10.19 8.33 -31.28
CA THR A 529 -11.64 8.22 -31.48
C THR A 529 -12.31 7.79 -30.17
N GLY A 530 -13.56 8.21 -29.95
CA GLY A 530 -14.23 8.06 -28.66
C GLY A 530 -14.18 9.35 -27.81
N PRO A 531 -14.55 9.24 -26.52
CA PRO A 531 -14.37 10.30 -25.51
C PRO A 531 -12.93 10.80 -25.47
N LYS A 532 -12.72 12.11 -25.28
CA LYS A 532 -11.37 12.68 -25.14
C LYS A 532 -10.68 12.23 -23.83
N THR A 533 -11.46 11.95 -22.80
CA THR A 533 -10.99 11.45 -21.50
C THR A 533 -11.87 10.29 -21.05
N ASP A 534 -11.32 9.43 -20.21
CA ASP A 534 -12.10 8.46 -19.43
C ASP A 534 -12.99 9.16 -18.37
N HIS A 535 -13.78 8.38 -17.64
CA HIS A 535 -14.52 8.88 -16.47
C HIS A 535 -13.70 8.72 -15.18
N THR A 536 -13.00 7.59 -15.04
CA THR A 536 -12.30 7.17 -13.81
C THR A 536 -11.25 8.17 -13.29
N LEU A 537 -10.48 8.80 -14.19
CA LEU A 537 -9.34 9.68 -13.91
C LEU A 537 -9.49 11.06 -14.58
N GLU A 538 -10.50 11.27 -15.44
CA GLU A 538 -10.64 12.43 -16.33
C GLU A 538 -9.39 12.74 -17.21
N THR A 539 -8.65 11.72 -17.67
CA THR A 539 -7.42 11.91 -18.47
C THR A 539 -7.49 11.36 -19.89
N VAL A 540 -6.61 11.84 -20.76
CA VAL A 540 -6.42 11.29 -22.12
C VAL A 540 -5.76 9.89 -22.14
N MET A 541 -5.33 9.40 -20.96
CA MET A 541 -4.59 8.16 -20.76
C MET A 541 -5.42 7.06 -20.10
N GLY A 542 -6.45 7.40 -19.32
CA GLY A 542 -7.34 6.43 -18.70
C GLY A 542 -8.18 5.69 -19.75
N TYR A 543 -8.63 4.50 -19.38
CA TYR A 543 -9.16 3.47 -20.27
C TYR A 543 -10.64 3.23 -20.03
N TYR A 544 -11.36 3.02 -21.13
CA TYR A 544 -12.78 2.65 -21.13
C TYR A 544 -13.03 1.52 -22.14
N MET A 545 -14.24 0.96 -22.12
CA MET A 545 -14.71 0.06 -23.16
C MET A 545 -15.49 0.84 -24.21
N MET A 546 -15.02 0.86 -25.46
CA MET A 546 -15.61 1.60 -26.58
C MET A 546 -16.06 0.64 -27.67
N ALA A 547 -17.29 0.78 -28.17
CA ALA A 547 -17.71 0.26 -29.46
C ALA A 547 -17.80 1.41 -30.48
N ASP A 548 -17.09 1.26 -31.59
CA ASP A 548 -17.29 2.08 -32.78
C ASP A 548 -18.66 1.73 -33.39
N SER A 549 -19.48 2.75 -33.66
CA SER A 549 -20.83 2.61 -34.17
C SER A 549 -21.06 3.28 -35.53
N ASP A 550 -19.99 3.70 -36.23
CA ASP A 550 -20.08 4.22 -37.59
C ASP A 550 -20.78 3.21 -38.51
N VAL A 551 -21.59 3.71 -39.44
CA VAL A 551 -22.34 2.91 -40.43
C VAL A 551 -21.51 1.91 -41.24
N GLU A 552 -20.20 2.13 -41.38
CA GLU A 552 -19.26 1.23 -42.08
C GLU A 552 -18.76 0.07 -41.17
N ILE A 553 -18.92 0.17 -39.84
CA ILE A 553 -18.46 -0.80 -38.82
C ILE A 553 -19.64 -1.48 -38.10
N LEU A 554 -20.68 -0.72 -37.74
CA LEU A 554 -21.93 -1.22 -37.15
C LEU A 554 -23.15 -0.72 -37.96
N PRO A 555 -23.42 -1.29 -39.15
CA PRO A 555 -24.53 -0.87 -40.01
C PRO A 555 -25.89 -0.92 -39.32
N GLN A 556 -26.83 -0.07 -39.74
CA GLN A 556 -28.15 0.09 -39.10
C GLN A 556 -28.83 -1.26 -38.76
N GLY A 557 -29.21 -1.43 -37.49
CA GLY A 557 -29.85 -2.64 -36.96
C GLY A 557 -28.89 -3.76 -36.55
N SER A 558 -27.61 -3.69 -36.91
CA SER A 558 -26.55 -4.60 -36.45
C SER A 558 -26.26 -4.40 -34.97
N VAL A 559 -25.72 -5.43 -34.31
CA VAL A 559 -25.55 -5.46 -32.85
C VAL A 559 -24.12 -5.81 -32.44
N ALA A 560 -23.62 -5.08 -31.44
CA ALA A 560 -22.40 -5.39 -30.70
C ALA A 560 -22.72 -5.54 -29.21
N THR A 561 -22.17 -6.55 -28.55
CA THR A 561 -22.43 -6.86 -27.13
C THR A 561 -21.14 -6.90 -26.31
N LEU A 562 -21.22 -6.41 -25.08
CA LEU A 562 -20.21 -6.55 -24.03
C LEU A 562 -20.85 -7.28 -22.85
N THR A 563 -20.35 -8.48 -22.53
CA THR A 563 -20.96 -9.37 -21.53
C THR A 563 -20.00 -9.59 -20.36
N SER A 564 -20.47 -9.43 -19.12
CA SER A 564 -19.69 -9.72 -17.91
C SER A 564 -19.37 -11.22 -17.78
N PRO A 565 -18.41 -11.60 -16.93
CA PRO A 565 -18.38 -12.96 -16.38
C PRO A 565 -19.68 -13.28 -15.63
N VAL A 566 -19.94 -14.57 -15.40
CA VAL A 566 -21.10 -15.03 -14.63
C VAL A 566 -20.95 -14.62 -13.17
N ARG A 567 -21.97 -13.93 -12.64
CA ARG A 567 -22.16 -13.64 -11.22
C ARG A 567 -23.10 -14.67 -10.60
N VAL A 568 -22.86 -14.98 -9.32
CA VAL A 568 -23.70 -15.89 -8.54
C VAL A 568 -25.03 -15.19 -8.22
N GLY A 569 -26.15 -15.89 -8.37
CA GLY A 569 -27.46 -15.34 -8.04
C GLY A 569 -27.66 -15.20 -6.52
N VAL A 570 -28.14 -14.04 -6.08
CA VAL A 570 -28.52 -13.78 -4.67
C VAL A 570 -30.04 -13.64 -4.51
N ALA A 571 -30.52 -13.73 -3.27
CA ALA A 571 -31.95 -13.60 -2.94
C ALA A 571 -32.40 -12.13 -2.81
N GLN A 572 -31.48 -11.22 -2.50
CA GLN A 572 -31.70 -9.78 -2.42
C GLN A 572 -31.69 -9.14 -3.82
N THR A 573 -32.30 -7.97 -3.95
CA THR A 573 -32.15 -7.13 -5.14
C THR A 573 -30.86 -6.33 -5.02
N GLU A 574 -30.03 -6.40 -6.05
CA GLU A 574 -28.78 -5.66 -6.22
C GLU A 574 -29.04 -4.43 -7.12
N CYS A 575 -28.12 -3.47 -7.13
CA CYS A 575 -28.13 -2.35 -8.07
C CYS A 575 -26.84 -2.37 -8.89
N VAL A 576 -26.92 -2.09 -10.19
CA VAL A 576 -25.75 -1.71 -10.98
C VAL A 576 -25.79 -0.21 -11.27
N HIS A 577 -24.66 0.44 -11.08
CA HIS A 577 -24.32 1.78 -11.51
C HIS A 577 -23.25 1.67 -12.61
N PHE A 578 -23.27 2.53 -13.62
CA PHE A 578 -22.23 2.58 -14.65
C PHE A 578 -22.22 3.95 -15.33
N TRP A 579 -21.08 4.31 -15.90
CA TRP A 579 -20.96 5.51 -16.72
C TRP A 579 -20.92 5.11 -18.20
N TYR A 580 -21.58 5.89 -19.04
CA TYR A 580 -21.61 5.68 -20.49
C TYR A 580 -21.52 7.01 -21.24
N HIS A 581 -21.09 6.94 -22.49
CA HIS A 581 -20.95 8.08 -23.40
C HIS A 581 -21.45 7.66 -24.78
N MET A 582 -22.12 8.56 -25.51
CA MET A 582 -22.67 8.29 -26.85
C MET A 582 -22.39 9.49 -27.76
N GLY A 583 -21.31 9.39 -28.55
CA GLY A 583 -20.77 10.50 -29.33
C GLY A 583 -21.12 10.46 -30.82
N GLY A 584 -21.38 11.64 -31.39
CA GLY A 584 -21.68 11.88 -32.81
C GLY A 584 -23.16 11.69 -33.18
N GLU A 585 -23.55 12.14 -34.38
CA GLU A 585 -24.96 12.24 -34.78
C GLU A 585 -25.59 10.86 -35.05
N ASN A 586 -26.70 10.54 -34.37
CA ASN A 586 -27.37 9.21 -34.37
C ASN A 586 -26.44 8.02 -34.01
N PRO A 587 -25.92 7.92 -32.77
CA PRO A 587 -24.89 6.94 -32.42
C PRO A 587 -25.40 5.51 -32.22
N GLY A 588 -26.69 5.32 -31.91
CA GLY A 588 -27.30 4.01 -31.71
C GLY A 588 -28.31 3.95 -30.56
N LEU A 589 -28.69 2.73 -30.20
CA LEU A 589 -29.44 2.41 -28.99
C LEU A 589 -28.56 1.55 -28.08
N LEU A 590 -28.16 2.08 -26.92
CA LEU A 590 -27.55 1.32 -25.84
C LEU A 590 -28.66 0.73 -24.96
N THR A 591 -28.65 -0.58 -24.77
CA THR A 591 -29.56 -1.29 -23.86
C THR A 591 -28.75 -2.17 -22.94
N VAL A 592 -29.01 -2.13 -21.64
CA VAL A 592 -28.38 -3.04 -20.67
C VAL A 592 -29.41 -4.05 -20.21
N TYR A 593 -29.03 -5.33 -20.24
CA TYR A 593 -29.83 -6.45 -19.77
C TYR A 593 -29.15 -7.15 -18.60
N MET A 594 -29.95 -7.56 -17.62
CA MET A 594 -29.62 -8.66 -16.72
C MET A 594 -30.04 -9.95 -17.41
N LYS A 595 -29.11 -10.89 -17.58
CA LYS A 595 -29.29 -12.12 -18.35
C LYS A 595 -29.08 -13.34 -17.45
N PRO A 596 -30.15 -13.99 -16.97
CA PRO A 596 -30.02 -15.23 -16.21
C PRO A 596 -29.38 -16.32 -17.06
N VAL A 597 -28.55 -17.17 -16.45
CA VAL A 597 -27.98 -18.38 -17.08
C VAL A 597 -29.08 -19.38 -17.49
N LYS A 598 -30.28 -19.26 -16.88
CA LYS A 598 -31.50 -20.02 -17.21
C LYS A 598 -32.73 -19.11 -17.18
N GLY A 599 -32.98 -18.38 -18.26
CA GLY A 599 -34.18 -17.55 -18.41
C GLY A 599 -34.11 -16.61 -19.60
N ASP A 600 -35.15 -15.81 -19.79
CA ASP A 600 -35.14 -14.69 -20.73
C ASP A 600 -34.37 -13.50 -20.13
N ARG A 601 -33.69 -12.71 -20.98
CA ARG A 601 -32.95 -11.52 -20.53
C ARG A 601 -33.91 -10.37 -20.18
N VAL A 602 -33.70 -9.76 -19.01
CA VAL A 602 -34.49 -8.65 -18.47
C VAL A 602 -33.81 -7.34 -18.80
N LYS A 603 -34.49 -6.43 -19.50
CA LYS A 603 -33.99 -5.06 -19.78
C LYS A 603 -34.00 -4.26 -18.48
N ILE A 604 -32.84 -3.76 -18.05
CA ILE A 604 -32.70 -2.92 -16.85
C ILE A 604 -32.47 -1.45 -17.18
N PHE A 605 -31.80 -1.14 -18.31
CA PHE A 605 -31.55 0.22 -18.78
C PHE A 605 -31.68 0.31 -20.31
N SER A 606 -32.04 1.48 -20.85
CA SER A 606 -32.09 1.72 -22.29
C SER A 606 -32.02 3.22 -22.61
N ASN A 607 -31.08 3.64 -23.46
CA ASN A 607 -31.00 5.01 -23.97
C ASN A 607 -30.53 5.04 -25.45
N SER A 608 -31.05 5.99 -26.22
CA SER A 608 -30.72 6.24 -27.63
C SER A 608 -30.62 7.73 -27.96
N LEU A 609 -30.34 8.55 -26.93
CA LEU A 609 -30.27 10.00 -27.08
C LEU A 609 -28.94 10.40 -27.73
N ASP A 610 -29.04 11.15 -28.81
CA ASP A 610 -27.96 11.96 -29.38
C ASP A 610 -27.77 13.17 -28.47
N GLN A 611 -26.72 13.12 -27.64
CA GLN A 611 -26.66 13.90 -26.39
C GLN A 611 -25.29 14.53 -26.12
N GLY A 612 -24.45 14.68 -27.15
CA GLY A 612 -23.18 15.39 -27.08
C GLY A 612 -22.03 14.63 -26.41
N ASP A 613 -20.86 15.26 -26.38
CA ASP A 613 -19.57 14.69 -25.96
C ASP A 613 -19.38 14.75 -24.43
N VAL A 614 -20.20 13.98 -23.69
CA VAL A 614 -20.27 14.01 -22.22
C VAL A 614 -20.55 12.63 -21.63
N TRP A 615 -19.86 12.28 -20.53
CA TRP A 615 -20.13 11.07 -19.73
C TRP A 615 -21.43 11.18 -18.92
N ARG A 616 -22.16 10.07 -18.80
CA ARG A 616 -23.51 10.00 -18.23
C ARG A 616 -23.67 8.81 -17.32
N HIS A 617 -24.31 9.01 -16.17
CA HIS A 617 -24.66 7.92 -15.28
C HIS A 617 -25.87 7.13 -15.81
N GLY A 618 -25.82 5.81 -15.68
CA GLY A 618 -26.95 4.90 -15.84
C GLY A 618 -26.97 3.88 -14.70
N ASN A 619 -28.16 3.60 -14.17
CA ASN A 619 -28.35 2.60 -13.13
C ASN A 619 -29.49 1.62 -13.47
N GLY A 620 -29.60 0.53 -12.70
CA GLY A 620 -30.64 -0.47 -12.87
C GLY A 620 -30.70 -1.51 -11.74
N ASN A 621 -31.92 -1.81 -11.29
CA ASN A 621 -32.15 -2.86 -10.30
C ASN A 621 -31.98 -4.26 -10.93
N ILE A 622 -31.22 -5.11 -10.25
CA ILE A 622 -30.97 -6.51 -10.59
C ILE A 622 -31.69 -7.39 -9.58
N SER A 623 -32.66 -8.18 -10.06
CA SER A 623 -33.36 -9.17 -9.23
C SER A 623 -33.28 -10.53 -9.94
N SER A 624 -32.33 -11.34 -9.50
CA SER A 624 -31.97 -12.63 -10.11
C SER A 624 -32.57 -13.84 -9.39
N THR A 625 -33.15 -13.66 -8.20
CA THR A 625 -33.84 -14.69 -7.40
C THR A 625 -33.03 -15.99 -7.26
N ILE A 626 -31.77 -15.87 -6.83
CA ILE A 626 -30.83 -16.98 -6.61
C ILE A 626 -30.47 -17.74 -7.92
N THR A 627 -30.70 -17.16 -9.10
CA THR A 627 -30.20 -17.71 -10.37
C THR A 627 -28.96 -16.95 -10.84
N ASP A 628 -27.90 -17.69 -11.18
CA ASP A 628 -26.67 -17.11 -11.74
C ASP A 628 -26.97 -16.30 -13.00
N TRP A 629 -26.26 -15.19 -13.20
CA TRP A 629 -26.60 -14.20 -14.23
C TRP A 629 -25.36 -13.48 -14.79
N GLN A 630 -25.54 -12.79 -15.91
CA GLN A 630 -24.54 -11.93 -16.55
C GLN A 630 -25.14 -10.55 -16.85
N LEU A 631 -24.32 -9.51 -16.82
CA LEU A 631 -24.66 -8.19 -17.35
C LEU A 631 -24.31 -8.14 -18.85
N GLU A 632 -25.25 -7.73 -19.68
CA GLU A 632 -25.09 -7.66 -21.14
C GLU A 632 -25.41 -6.23 -21.63
N PHE A 633 -24.38 -5.48 -22.01
CA PHE A 633 -24.54 -4.20 -22.72
C PHE A 633 -24.70 -4.51 -24.21
N GLU A 634 -25.88 -4.25 -24.75
CA GLU A 634 -26.23 -4.38 -26.15
C GLU A 634 -26.26 -3.01 -26.82
N LEU A 635 -25.38 -2.80 -27.80
CA LEU A 635 -25.40 -1.65 -28.68
C LEU A 635 -25.99 -2.04 -30.04
N GLN A 636 -27.09 -1.41 -30.42
CA GLN A 636 -27.64 -1.50 -31.77
C GLN A 636 -27.30 -0.25 -32.58
N GLY A 637 -26.64 -0.43 -33.72
CA GLY A 637 -26.22 0.67 -34.60
C GLY A 637 -27.42 1.36 -35.26
N ALA A 638 -27.41 2.69 -35.29
CA ALA A 638 -28.43 3.49 -35.98
C ALA A 638 -28.02 3.92 -37.40
N GLY A 639 -26.73 3.85 -37.74
CA GLY A 639 -26.19 4.25 -39.05
C GLY A 639 -25.66 5.70 -39.10
N GLY A 640 -25.25 6.27 -37.97
CA GLY A 640 -24.49 7.51 -37.91
C GLY A 640 -23.09 7.41 -38.53
N LYS A 641 -22.36 8.54 -38.60
CA LYS A 641 -20.99 8.60 -39.11
C LYS A 641 -20.03 9.23 -38.09
N GLY A 642 -18.86 8.62 -37.90
CA GLY A 642 -17.90 8.96 -36.84
C GLY A 642 -18.44 8.71 -35.43
N THR A 643 -19.48 7.90 -35.29
CA THR A 643 -20.20 7.69 -34.04
C THR A 643 -19.61 6.57 -33.19
N HIS A 644 -19.82 6.65 -31.88
CA HIS A 644 -19.33 5.66 -30.94
C HIS A 644 -20.16 5.63 -29.67
N VAL A 645 -20.05 4.52 -28.93
CA VAL A 645 -20.60 4.39 -27.58
C VAL A 645 -19.54 3.79 -26.67
N SER A 646 -19.34 4.40 -25.50
CA SER A 646 -18.36 3.95 -24.50
C SER A 646 -19.03 3.67 -23.15
N VAL A 647 -18.42 2.80 -22.34
CA VAL A 647 -18.83 2.45 -20.98
C VAL A 647 -17.60 2.40 -20.07
N ASP A 648 -17.74 2.96 -18.87
CA ASP A 648 -16.72 3.01 -17.82
C ASP A 648 -17.37 2.87 -16.41
N ASP A 649 -16.55 2.73 -15.37
CA ASP A 649 -16.92 2.79 -13.95
C ASP A 649 -18.18 1.97 -13.56
N ILE A 650 -18.20 0.70 -13.96
CA ILE A 650 -19.29 -0.24 -13.64
C ILE A 650 -19.17 -0.71 -12.19
N ILE A 651 -20.15 -0.37 -11.36
CA ILE A 651 -20.21 -0.66 -9.92
C ILE A 651 -21.46 -1.48 -9.61
N PHE A 652 -21.33 -2.51 -8.77
CA PHE A 652 -22.43 -3.35 -8.29
C PHE A 652 -22.56 -3.19 -6.77
N LEU A 653 -23.77 -2.86 -6.31
CA LEU A 653 -24.12 -2.61 -4.92
C LEU A 653 -25.11 -3.68 -4.42
N ASN A 654 -24.94 -4.11 -3.17
CA ASN A 654 -25.67 -5.23 -2.56
C ASN A 654 -27.10 -4.88 -2.09
N HIS A 655 -27.68 -3.79 -2.59
CA HIS A 655 -29.00 -3.27 -2.24
C HIS A 655 -29.71 -2.73 -3.49
N PRO A 656 -31.04 -2.48 -3.46
CA PRO A 656 -31.74 -1.86 -4.57
C PRO A 656 -31.24 -0.43 -4.82
N CYS A 657 -31.43 0.08 -6.04
CA CYS A 657 -31.21 1.48 -6.36
C CYS A 657 -32.28 2.34 -5.64
N THR A 658 -31.90 2.97 -4.53
CA THR A 658 -32.77 3.78 -3.64
C THR A 658 -32.46 5.28 -3.76
N LYS A 659 -33.15 6.12 -2.96
CA LYS A 659 -32.68 7.50 -2.72
C LYS A 659 -31.35 7.46 -1.96
N CYS A 660 -30.56 8.53 -2.09
CA CYS A 660 -29.21 8.59 -1.51
C CYS A 660 -29.23 9.11 -0.07
N ASP A 661 -28.92 8.22 0.86
CA ASP A 661 -28.74 8.45 2.30
C ASP A 661 -27.27 8.36 2.73
N LEU A 662 -26.34 8.26 1.76
CA LEU A 662 -24.88 8.16 1.89
C LEU A 662 -24.30 6.99 2.69
N GLU A 663 -25.14 6.21 3.39
CA GLU A 663 -24.74 5.03 4.18
C GLU A 663 -24.07 3.92 3.37
N ILE A 664 -24.24 3.90 2.04
CA ILE A 664 -23.62 2.91 1.14
C ILE A 664 -22.93 3.60 -0.04
N GLY A 665 -22.15 4.63 0.25
CA GLY A 665 -21.30 5.33 -0.73
C GLY A 665 -21.89 6.64 -1.24
N MET A 666 -21.24 7.25 -2.25
CA MET A 666 -21.65 8.52 -2.85
C MET A 666 -22.88 8.43 -3.78
N CYS A 667 -23.46 7.23 -3.94
CA CYS A 667 -24.60 6.96 -4.82
C CYS A 667 -24.32 7.36 -6.28
N ASP A 668 -25.11 8.30 -6.82
CA ASP A 668 -25.00 8.88 -8.17
C ASP A 668 -24.03 10.08 -8.23
N TRP A 669 -23.47 10.54 -7.09
CA TRP A 669 -22.58 11.71 -7.01
C TRP A 669 -21.11 11.34 -7.15
N THR A 670 -20.31 12.21 -7.78
CA THR A 670 -18.87 12.01 -7.99
C THR A 670 -18.08 13.29 -7.70
N ASN A 671 -16.86 13.18 -7.16
CA ASN A 671 -15.90 14.28 -7.22
C ASN A 671 -15.34 14.36 -8.65
N THR A 672 -15.03 15.56 -9.14
CA THR A 672 -14.21 15.69 -10.34
C THR A 672 -12.78 15.26 -10.05
N GLN A 673 -12.06 14.79 -11.06
CA GLN A 673 -10.63 14.48 -10.97
C GLN A 673 -9.77 15.55 -11.67
N ASN A 674 -10.36 16.73 -11.95
CA ASN A 674 -9.73 17.82 -12.67
C ASN A 674 -9.10 18.88 -11.73
N PRO A 675 -7.77 18.92 -11.57
CA PRO A 675 -7.09 19.83 -10.64
C PRO A 675 -7.10 21.31 -11.06
N GLU A 676 -7.64 21.66 -12.23
CA GLU A 676 -7.94 23.05 -12.59
C GLU A 676 -9.29 23.52 -12.01
N LEU A 677 -10.21 22.58 -11.71
CA LEU A 677 -11.54 22.86 -11.20
C LEU A 677 -11.63 22.74 -9.68
N ASP A 678 -10.95 21.78 -9.05
CA ASP A 678 -10.87 21.64 -7.60
C ASP A 678 -9.46 21.27 -7.10
N GLN A 679 -9.31 21.18 -5.77
CA GLN A 679 -8.03 20.94 -5.08
C GLN A 679 -8.19 19.98 -3.89
N LEU A 680 -9.40 19.49 -3.64
CA LEU A 680 -9.78 18.62 -2.54
C LEU A 680 -10.98 17.78 -3.00
N ASP A 681 -11.00 16.51 -2.63
CA ASP A 681 -12.20 15.67 -2.73
C ASP A 681 -13.21 16.00 -1.60
N TRP A 682 -14.49 15.76 -1.82
CA TRP A 682 -15.41 15.46 -0.72
C TRP A 682 -15.20 14.01 -0.30
N GLU A 683 -14.95 13.76 0.98
CA GLU A 683 -14.69 12.41 1.49
C GLU A 683 -15.86 11.88 2.31
N LEU A 684 -16.16 10.59 2.17
CA LEU A 684 -17.18 9.90 2.96
C LEU A 684 -16.55 9.36 4.26
N THR A 685 -17.11 9.68 5.42
CA THR A 685 -16.60 9.25 6.72
C THR A 685 -17.75 9.03 7.72
N SER A 686 -17.44 8.44 8.87
CA SER A 686 -18.32 8.40 10.05
C SER A 686 -17.57 8.91 11.27
N ALA A 687 -18.28 9.29 12.33
CA ALA A 687 -17.64 9.87 13.53
C ALA A 687 -16.85 8.83 14.37
N GLU A 688 -17.19 7.55 14.29
CA GLU A 688 -16.45 6.43 14.90
C GLU A 688 -15.16 6.12 14.12
N ALA A 689 -15.17 6.26 12.79
CA ALA A 689 -14.00 6.03 11.94
C ALA A 689 -13.04 7.24 11.90
N GLU A 690 -13.52 8.44 12.19
CA GLU A 690 -12.74 9.67 12.10
C GLU A 690 -11.79 9.87 13.29
N THR A 691 -10.52 10.21 13.00
CA THR A 691 -9.48 10.38 14.03
C THR A 691 -8.48 11.52 13.76
N HIS A 692 -8.55 12.20 12.60
CA HIS A 692 -7.60 13.23 12.19
C HIS A 692 -8.25 14.61 11.97
N TYR A 693 -9.42 14.66 11.35
CA TYR A 693 -10.12 15.89 10.97
C TYR A 693 -11.33 16.19 11.89
N PRO A 694 -11.76 17.46 12.00
CA PRO A 694 -12.97 17.80 12.74
C PRO A 694 -14.24 17.46 11.93
N THR A 695 -15.15 16.71 12.55
CA THR A 695 -16.41 16.22 11.96
C THR A 695 -17.64 16.59 12.82
N PRO A 696 -18.88 16.40 12.31
CA PRO A 696 -20.07 16.29 13.15
C PRO A 696 -19.90 15.13 14.15
N SER A 697 -20.46 15.22 15.35
CA SER A 697 -20.37 14.11 16.32
C SER A 697 -21.20 12.90 15.91
N HIS A 698 -22.28 13.12 15.14
CA HIS A 698 -23.16 12.10 14.63
C HIS A 698 -23.58 12.43 13.19
N ASP A 699 -23.90 11.40 12.42
CA ASP A 699 -24.60 11.49 11.13
C ASP A 699 -26.02 12.11 11.28
N HIS A 700 -26.70 12.40 10.16
CA HIS A 700 -28.12 12.79 10.17
C HIS A 700 -29.06 11.58 10.03
N THR A 701 -28.74 10.66 9.12
CA THR A 701 -29.60 9.55 8.67
C THR A 701 -30.02 8.56 9.77
N LEU A 702 -29.07 8.12 10.59
CA LEU A 702 -29.25 7.18 11.70
C LEU A 702 -29.24 7.88 13.08
N GLY A 703 -28.64 9.07 13.17
CA GLY A 703 -28.38 9.82 14.39
C GLY A 703 -27.29 9.22 15.29
N THR A 704 -26.25 8.62 14.70
CA THR A 704 -25.24 7.81 15.42
C THR A 704 -23.79 8.26 15.15
N GLU A 705 -22.83 7.66 15.86
CA GLU A 705 -21.40 7.81 15.53
C GLU A 705 -21.00 6.94 14.31
N ARG A 706 -21.86 6.03 13.85
CA ARG A 706 -21.56 5.02 12.82
C ARG A 706 -22.02 5.36 11.42
N GLY A 707 -23.09 6.14 11.29
CA GLY A 707 -23.62 6.50 9.99
C GLY A 707 -22.68 7.42 9.23
N HIS A 708 -22.92 7.54 7.94
CA HIS A 708 -21.98 8.11 6.99
C HIS A 708 -22.48 9.43 6.43
N PHE A 709 -21.56 10.39 6.32
CA PHE A 709 -21.81 11.69 5.73
C PHE A 709 -20.61 12.10 4.87
N LEU A 710 -20.87 12.95 3.87
CA LEU A 710 -19.79 13.57 3.11
C LEU A 710 -19.26 14.77 3.89
N PHE A 711 -17.95 14.93 3.98
CA PHE A 711 -17.33 16.10 4.58
C PHE A 711 -16.15 16.59 3.76
N LEU A 712 -15.74 17.84 4.01
CA LEU A 712 -14.55 18.44 3.40
C LEU A 712 -13.37 18.33 4.38
N PRO A 713 -12.29 17.57 4.06
CA PRO A 713 -11.09 17.46 4.90
C PRO A 713 -10.50 18.83 5.26
N SER A 714 -10.17 19.00 6.54
CA SER A 714 -9.89 20.32 7.13
C SER A 714 -8.67 20.30 8.06
N SER A 715 -7.48 20.17 7.47
CA SER A 715 -6.19 20.24 8.16
C SER A 715 -5.66 21.68 8.29
N THR A 716 -4.65 21.90 9.13
CA THR A 716 -3.84 23.14 9.11
C THR A 716 -2.60 23.05 8.21
N ARG A 717 -2.49 22.04 7.33
CA ARG A 717 -1.32 21.82 6.47
C ARG A 717 -1.51 22.50 5.11
N ASP A 718 -2.56 22.11 4.40
CA ASP A 718 -2.96 22.61 3.08
C ASP A 718 -3.77 23.93 3.19
N THR A 719 -3.77 24.72 2.10
CA THR A 719 -4.13 26.15 2.19
C THR A 719 -5.63 26.40 2.39
N ALA A 720 -5.97 27.41 3.20
CA ALA A 720 -7.32 27.95 3.21
C ALA A 720 -7.66 28.53 1.83
N ASN A 721 -8.93 28.41 1.42
CA ASN A 721 -9.48 28.67 0.08
C ASN A 721 -9.25 27.59 -0.99
N TYR A 722 -8.67 26.43 -0.68
CA TYR A 722 -8.92 25.24 -1.52
C TYR A 722 -10.42 24.93 -1.57
N LYS A 723 -10.87 24.32 -2.67
CA LYS A 723 -12.27 23.94 -2.86
C LYS A 723 -12.41 22.52 -3.42
N ALA A 724 -13.59 21.94 -3.23
CA ALA A 724 -14.02 20.62 -3.71
C ALA A 724 -15.29 20.73 -4.54
N TRP A 725 -15.39 19.99 -5.65
CA TRP A 725 -16.56 19.96 -6.53
C TRP A 725 -17.20 18.57 -6.58
N LEU A 726 -18.28 18.37 -5.81
CA LEU A 726 -19.14 17.19 -5.95
C LEU A 726 -20.19 17.45 -7.04
N LEU A 727 -20.24 16.58 -8.03
CA LEU A 727 -21.06 16.66 -9.23
C LEU A 727 -22.24 15.67 -9.18
N SER A 728 -23.41 16.09 -9.66
CA SER A 728 -24.50 15.16 -9.99
C SER A 728 -24.29 14.51 -11.36
N PRO A 729 -25.10 13.50 -11.73
CA PRO A 729 -25.30 13.16 -13.14
C PRO A 729 -25.83 14.35 -13.95
N HIS A 730 -25.71 14.29 -15.27
CA HIS A 730 -26.37 15.23 -16.17
C HIS A 730 -27.88 14.98 -16.21
N LEU A 731 -28.66 15.94 -15.69
CA LEU A 731 -30.10 15.87 -15.52
C LEU A 731 -30.84 16.57 -16.69
N PRO A 732 -31.95 15.99 -17.20
CA PRO A 732 -32.69 16.54 -18.33
C PRO A 732 -33.29 17.92 -18.02
N SER A 733 -33.62 18.69 -19.06
CA SER A 733 -34.25 20.02 -18.90
C SER A 733 -35.55 19.96 -18.10
N THR A 734 -35.77 20.98 -17.27
CA THR A 734 -36.81 21.00 -16.22
C THR A 734 -37.43 22.37 -16.03
N LYS A 735 -38.75 22.42 -15.86
CA LYS A 735 -39.54 23.58 -15.42
C LYS A 735 -39.72 23.61 -13.90
N GLY A 736 -39.20 22.62 -13.19
CA GLY A 736 -39.19 22.53 -11.73
C GLY A 736 -38.72 21.16 -11.30
N SER A 737 -37.51 21.08 -10.75
CA SER A 737 -37.01 19.93 -10.00
C SER A 737 -36.70 20.39 -8.58
N CYS A 738 -36.92 19.55 -7.57
CA CYS A 738 -36.58 19.85 -6.19
C CYS A 738 -35.30 19.12 -5.79
N LEU A 739 -34.26 19.86 -5.40
CA LEU A 739 -33.08 19.33 -4.72
C LEU A 739 -33.27 19.46 -3.21
N ARG A 740 -32.91 18.42 -2.45
CA ARG A 740 -32.95 18.37 -0.99
C ARG A 740 -31.64 17.81 -0.45
N PHE A 741 -31.15 18.38 0.65
CA PHE A 741 -29.94 17.91 1.34
C PHE A 741 -29.87 18.53 2.73
N TRP A 742 -29.05 17.95 3.59
CA TRP A 742 -28.71 18.50 4.91
C TRP A 742 -27.27 19.00 4.93
N VAL A 743 -27.02 20.01 5.76
CA VAL A 743 -25.69 20.59 5.96
C VAL A 743 -25.40 20.69 7.44
N TYR A 744 -24.20 20.28 7.86
CA TYR A 744 -23.64 20.61 9.16
C TYR A 744 -22.51 21.63 8.99
N LYS A 745 -22.69 22.84 9.55
CA LYS A 745 -21.72 23.93 9.43
C LYS A 745 -21.75 24.86 10.65
N PRO A 746 -20.94 24.60 11.69
CA PRO A 746 -20.75 25.52 12.81
C PRO A 746 -20.14 26.85 12.35
N VAL A 747 -20.34 27.91 13.16
CA VAL A 747 -19.75 29.24 12.91
C VAL A 747 -18.22 29.11 12.92
N SER A 748 -17.60 29.36 11.77
CA SER A 748 -16.21 29.00 11.46
C SER A 748 -15.62 29.93 10.40
N HIS A 749 -14.32 30.23 10.51
CA HIS A 749 -13.68 31.25 9.67
C HIS A 749 -13.21 30.69 8.32
N GLY A 750 -14.04 30.91 7.29
CA GLY A 750 -13.67 30.81 5.87
C GLY A 750 -14.35 29.67 5.10
N SER A 751 -14.74 28.60 5.78
CA SER A 751 -15.49 27.52 5.13
C SER A 751 -16.88 28.02 4.75
N HIS A 752 -17.36 27.63 3.57
CA HIS A 752 -18.72 27.90 3.09
C HIS A 752 -19.07 26.94 1.95
N LEU A 753 -20.37 26.76 1.71
CA LEU A 753 -20.89 25.91 0.63
C LEU A 753 -21.62 26.78 -0.39
N LYS A 754 -21.43 26.50 -1.68
CA LYS A 754 -22.28 27.01 -2.76
C LYS A 754 -22.90 25.86 -3.53
N VAL A 755 -24.16 26.04 -3.94
CA VAL A 755 -24.84 25.14 -4.88
C VAL A 755 -24.97 25.86 -6.20
N TRP A 756 -24.45 25.25 -7.26
CA TRP A 756 -24.52 25.74 -8.63
C TRP A 756 -25.36 24.80 -9.49
N GLY A 757 -26.10 25.37 -10.45
CA GLY A 757 -26.56 24.63 -11.62
C GLY A 757 -25.74 25.03 -12.83
N GLN A 758 -25.07 24.08 -13.47
CA GLN A 758 -24.38 24.28 -14.74
C GLN A 758 -25.32 23.90 -15.89
N SER A 759 -25.50 24.77 -16.89
CA SER A 759 -26.32 24.50 -18.09
C SER A 759 -25.67 25.12 -19.32
N GLY A 760 -25.33 24.30 -20.31
CA GLY A 760 -24.66 24.77 -21.55
C GLY A 760 -23.39 25.57 -21.28
N GLY A 761 -22.54 25.07 -20.37
CA GLY A 761 -21.30 25.72 -19.92
C GLY A 761 -21.47 26.91 -18.96
N ASN A 762 -22.69 27.41 -18.76
CA ASN A 762 -22.94 28.55 -17.86
C ASN A 762 -23.24 28.06 -16.44
N LEU A 763 -22.52 28.60 -15.44
CA LEU A 763 -22.79 28.36 -14.02
C LEU A 763 -23.77 29.39 -13.46
N LYS A 764 -24.85 28.92 -12.83
CA LYS A 764 -25.85 29.73 -12.13
C LYS A 764 -25.82 29.38 -10.65
N GLN A 765 -25.45 30.33 -9.79
CA GLN A 765 -25.53 30.13 -8.34
C GLN A 765 -27.00 29.99 -7.93
N MET A 766 -27.30 28.97 -7.14
CA MET A 766 -28.64 28.67 -6.62
C MET A 766 -28.73 28.95 -5.12
N LEU A 767 -27.68 28.60 -4.38
CA LEU A 767 -27.58 28.79 -2.93
C LEU A 767 -26.13 29.17 -2.55
N SER A 768 -25.99 29.95 -1.47
CA SER A 768 -24.74 30.14 -0.73
C SER A 768 -25.05 29.97 0.76
N VAL A 769 -24.25 29.17 1.46
CA VAL A 769 -24.46 28.79 2.86
C VAL A 769 -23.23 29.20 3.68
N GLU A 770 -23.34 30.37 4.32
CA GLU A 770 -22.24 31.00 5.06
C GLU A 770 -22.24 30.62 6.55
N GLU A 771 -23.40 30.63 7.21
CA GLU A 771 -23.58 30.22 8.61
C GLU A 771 -24.91 29.48 8.79
N VAL A 772 -24.91 28.40 9.57
CA VAL A 772 -26.15 27.64 9.91
C VAL A 772 -26.16 27.19 11.37
N GLY A 773 -25.01 26.76 11.90
CA GLY A 773 -24.83 26.40 13.31
C GLY A 773 -24.32 24.97 13.50
N ALA A 774 -24.10 24.58 14.75
CA ALA A 774 -23.63 23.25 15.13
C ALA A 774 -24.78 22.21 15.18
N VAL A 775 -25.67 22.24 14.20
CA VAL A 775 -26.84 21.35 14.08
C VAL A 775 -27.10 21.07 12.60
N TRP A 776 -27.36 19.82 12.25
CA TRP A 776 -27.80 19.41 10.92
C TRP A 776 -29.02 20.22 10.48
N SER A 777 -28.94 20.84 9.31
CA SER A 777 -29.94 21.78 8.81
C SER A 777 -30.27 21.51 7.35
N ARG A 778 -31.57 21.29 7.06
CA ARG A 778 -32.07 20.96 5.72
C ARG A 778 -32.21 22.18 4.82
N PHE A 779 -31.88 22.00 3.55
CA PHE A 779 -32.14 22.95 2.47
C PHE A 779 -32.97 22.27 1.37
N ASP A 780 -34.02 22.97 0.92
CA ASP A 780 -34.84 22.61 -0.24
C ASP A 780 -34.64 23.68 -1.32
N VAL A 781 -34.27 23.29 -2.56
CA VAL A 781 -33.88 24.21 -3.64
C VAL A 781 -34.65 23.90 -4.93
N ASP A 782 -35.43 24.89 -5.40
CA ASP A 782 -36.16 24.83 -6.67
C ASP A 782 -35.24 25.09 -7.88
N ILE A 783 -35.10 24.08 -8.73
CA ILE A 783 -34.24 24.09 -9.92
C ILE A 783 -35.07 24.23 -11.19
N THR A 784 -34.63 25.10 -12.09
CA THR A 784 -35.23 25.35 -13.41
C THR A 784 -34.14 25.54 -14.46
N SER A 785 -34.24 24.79 -15.57
CA SER A 785 -33.31 24.85 -16.69
C SER A 785 -33.99 24.52 -18.02
N ALA A 786 -33.79 25.37 -19.03
CA ALA A 786 -34.30 25.15 -20.39
C ALA A 786 -33.50 24.08 -21.17
N HIS A 787 -32.29 23.77 -20.72
CA HIS A 787 -31.39 22.76 -21.26
C HIS A 787 -31.07 21.71 -20.20
N GLU A 788 -30.44 20.63 -20.61
CA GLU A 788 -29.79 19.70 -19.69
C GLU A 788 -28.84 20.44 -18.74
N TYR A 789 -28.77 20.01 -17.49
CA TYR A 789 -28.01 20.68 -16.44
C TYR A 789 -27.35 19.69 -15.48
N GLN A 790 -26.34 20.18 -14.76
CA GLN A 790 -25.67 19.45 -13.69
C GLN A 790 -25.76 20.26 -12.40
N ILE A 791 -25.89 19.59 -11.25
CA ILE A 791 -25.85 20.20 -9.92
C ILE A 791 -24.42 20.05 -9.39
N ILE A 792 -23.86 21.11 -8.83
CA ILE A 792 -22.50 21.13 -8.28
C ILE A 792 -22.55 21.68 -6.85
N PHE A 793 -22.07 20.88 -5.88
CA PHE A 793 -21.77 21.34 -4.53
C PHE A 793 -20.31 21.78 -4.45
N GLU A 794 -20.10 23.09 -4.47
CA GLU A 794 -18.77 23.71 -4.31
C GLU A 794 -18.53 24.00 -2.82
N GLY A 795 -17.75 23.15 -2.16
CA GLY A 795 -17.31 23.34 -0.78
C GLY A 795 -15.98 24.08 -0.73
N PHE A 796 -15.87 25.10 0.13
CA PHE A 796 -14.61 25.84 0.37
C PHE A 796 -14.00 25.48 1.72
N LYS A 797 -12.70 25.23 1.75
CA LYS A 797 -11.91 24.96 2.96
C LYS A 797 -11.58 26.27 3.70
N GLY A 798 -11.99 26.35 4.97
CA GLY A 798 -11.61 27.41 5.90
C GLY A 798 -10.28 27.14 6.61
N TYR A 799 -9.84 28.05 7.49
CA TYR A 799 -8.65 27.81 8.33
C TYR A 799 -8.90 26.76 9.42
N THR A 800 -10.13 26.74 9.93
CA THR A 800 -10.65 25.76 10.89
C THR A 800 -12.16 25.67 10.70
N GLY A 801 -12.74 24.50 10.99
CA GLY A 801 -14.19 24.28 10.97
C GLY A 801 -14.59 23.04 10.20
N VAL A 802 -15.85 22.63 10.42
CA VAL A 802 -16.50 21.50 9.76
C VAL A 802 -17.39 22.03 8.63
N LEU A 803 -17.39 21.33 7.49
CA LEU A 803 -18.43 21.40 6.49
C LEU A 803 -18.77 19.97 6.08
N ALA A 804 -20.00 19.54 6.35
CA ALA A 804 -20.49 18.23 5.94
C ALA A 804 -21.88 18.33 5.28
N LEU A 805 -22.16 17.37 4.39
CA LEU A 805 -23.40 17.16 3.66
C LEU A 805 -23.96 15.78 4.00
N ASP A 806 -25.29 15.69 4.08
CA ASP A 806 -26.00 14.42 4.30
C ASP A 806 -27.32 14.37 3.49
N ASP A 807 -27.90 13.18 3.30
CA ASP A 807 -29.27 12.97 2.78
C ASP A 807 -29.54 13.69 1.41
N ILE A 808 -28.67 13.48 0.40
CA ILE A 808 -28.65 14.27 -0.85
C ILE A 808 -29.57 13.68 -1.94
N ASP A 809 -30.79 14.22 -2.06
CA ASP A 809 -31.89 13.72 -2.89
C ASP A 809 -32.40 14.74 -3.92
N TYR A 810 -32.92 14.29 -5.08
CA TYR A 810 -33.64 15.16 -6.02
C TYR A 810 -34.84 14.50 -6.72
N ASP A 811 -35.97 15.22 -6.78
CA ASP A 811 -37.15 14.83 -7.55
C ASP A 811 -37.23 15.66 -8.84
N ILE A 812 -37.18 15.00 -10.01
CA ILE A 812 -37.25 15.67 -11.32
C ILE A 812 -38.71 15.92 -11.73
N GLY A 813 -39.00 17.12 -12.23
CA GLY A 813 -40.32 17.50 -12.75
C GLY A 813 -41.35 17.92 -11.71
N PHE A 814 -40.99 17.91 -10.42
CA PHE A 814 -41.74 18.49 -9.30
C PHE A 814 -40.95 19.63 -8.64
N ASN A 815 -41.60 20.73 -8.31
CA ASN A 815 -41.00 21.75 -7.44
C ASN A 815 -41.02 21.30 -5.97
N CYS A 816 -40.31 22.00 -5.07
CA CYS A 816 -40.24 21.66 -3.66
C CYS A 816 -41.57 21.84 -2.90
N ALA A 817 -42.57 22.49 -3.50
CA ALA A 817 -43.95 22.51 -3.01
C ALA A 817 -44.78 21.26 -3.41
N GLY A 818 -44.19 20.31 -4.15
CA GLY A 818 -44.85 19.08 -4.62
C GLY A 818 -45.71 19.26 -5.88
N GLU A 819 -45.65 20.41 -6.54
CA GLU A 819 -46.39 20.68 -7.77
C GLU A 819 -45.61 20.15 -8.99
N ALA A 820 -46.22 19.26 -9.76
CA ALA A 820 -45.67 18.83 -11.05
C ALA A 820 -45.57 20.03 -12.02
N LYS A 821 -44.35 20.33 -12.50
CA LYS A 821 -44.05 21.41 -13.45
C LYS A 821 -43.81 20.92 -14.87
N ASP A 822 -43.35 19.68 -15.03
CA ASP A 822 -43.25 19.05 -16.33
C ASP A 822 -44.33 17.99 -16.55
N PRO A 823 -44.99 17.98 -17.73
CA PRO A 823 -45.90 16.92 -18.07
C PRO A 823 -45.12 15.63 -18.34
N PRO A 824 -45.66 14.44 -17.99
CA PRO A 824 -45.00 13.17 -18.29
C PRO A 824 -44.72 13.04 -19.80
N THR A 825 -43.57 12.48 -20.13
CA THR A 825 -43.11 12.29 -21.52
C THR A 825 -44.15 11.50 -22.32
N ASN A 826 -44.65 12.13 -23.39
CA ASN A 826 -46.03 11.91 -23.81
C ASN A 826 -46.21 10.71 -24.76
N ASN A 827 -46.08 9.49 -24.21
CA ASN A 827 -46.33 8.22 -24.89
C ASN A 827 -47.78 8.05 -25.42
N THR A 828 -48.67 9.03 -25.19
CA THR A 828 -49.99 9.15 -25.84
C THR A 828 -49.93 9.02 -27.36
N GLY A 829 -48.82 9.39 -28.02
CA GLY A 829 -48.64 9.11 -29.46
C GLY A 829 -48.72 7.62 -29.80
N GLY A 830 -47.97 6.78 -29.08
CA GLY A 830 -48.00 5.32 -29.24
C GLY A 830 -49.29 4.68 -28.73
N ILE A 831 -49.83 5.16 -27.60
CA ILE A 831 -51.08 4.64 -27.02
C ILE A 831 -52.29 4.97 -27.91
N ALA A 832 -52.39 6.20 -28.45
CA ALA A 832 -53.45 6.57 -29.38
C ALA A 832 -53.34 5.78 -30.70
N ALA A 833 -52.12 5.60 -31.24
CA ALA A 833 -51.91 4.75 -32.42
C ALA A 833 -52.33 3.30 -32.14
N SER A 834 -51.98 2.74 -30.98
CA SER A 834 -52.36 1.38 -30.58
C SER A 834 -53.87 1.24 -30.40
N ILE A 835 -54.54 2.20 -29.76
CA ILE A 835 -56.01 2.21 -29.61
C ILE A 835 -56.70 2.33 -30.98
N ILE A 836 -56.20 3.17 -31.89
CA ILE A 836 -56.72 3.29 -33.26
C ILE A 836 -56.53 1.98 -34.04
N VAL A 837 -55.37 1.34 -33.94
CA VAL A 837 -55.11 0.02 -34.57
C VAL A 837 -56.00 -1.07 -33.98
N VAL A 838 -56.19 -1.12 -32.66
CA VAL A 838 -57.10 -2.08 -32.02
C VAL A 838 -58.56 -1.82 -32.42
N LEU A 839 -59.00 -0.57 -32.50
CA LEU A 839 -60.34 -0.22 -32.98
C LEU A 839 -60.54 -0.56 -34.47
N LEU A 840 -59.52 -0.39 -35.31
CA LEU A 840 -59.53 -0.81 -36.72
C LEU A 840 -59.54 -2.35 -36.86
N LEU A 841 -58.80 -3.07 -36.01
CA LEU A 841 -58.83 -4.53 -35.95
C LEU A 841 -60.19 -5.05 -35.47
N LEU A 842 -60.79 -4.44 -34.44
CA LEU A 842 -62.14 -4.79 -33.98
C LEU A 842 -63.22 -4.43 -35.01
N ALA A 843 -63.10 -3.30 -35.72
CA ALA A 843 -64.00 -2.93 -36.79
C ALA A 843 -63.89 -3.88 -38.00
N THR A 844 -62.67 -4.26 -38.40
CA THR A 844 -62.47 -5.23 -39.48
C THR A 844 -62.91 -6.64 -39.10
N LEU A 845 -62.69 -7.10 -37.86
CA LEU A 845 -63.29 -8.32 -37.33
C LEU A 845 -64.82 -8.26 -37.32
N GLY A 846 -65.42 -7.13 -36.93
CA GLY A 846 -66.86 -6.91 -36.96
C GLY A 846 -67.43 -6.96 -38.39
N VAL A 847 -66.74 -6.35 -39.36
CA VAL A 847 -67.11 -6.41 -40.79
C VAL A 847 -66.96 -7.83 -41.35
N LEU A 848 -65.89 -8.55 -41.01
CA LEU A 848 -65.67 -9.94 -41.41
C LEU A 848 -66.73 -10.87 -40.79
N LEU A 849 -67.07 -10.70 -39.52
CA LEU A 849 -68.11 -11.46 -38.83
C LEU A 849 -69.49 -11.18 -39.44
N TYR A 850 -69.81 -9.91 -39.74
CA TYR A 850 -71.02 -9.55 -40.46
C TYR A 850 -71.07 -10.17 -41.86
N TYR A 851 -69.95 -10.20 -42.60
CA TYR A 851 -69.87 -10.85 -43.91
C TYR A 851 -70.06 -12.37 -43.79
N TYR A 852 -69.45 -13.01 -42.79
CA TYR A 852 -69.56 -14.45 -42.51
C TYR A 852 -70.97 -14.88 -42.12
N LEU A 853 -71.64 -14.13 -41.24
CA LEU A 853 -73.04 -14.37 -40.89
C LEU A 853 -73.95 -14.21 -42.13
N ARG A 854 -73.71 -13.17 -42.93
CA ARG A 854 -74.46 -12.89 -44.16
C ARG A 854 -74.19 -13.89 -45.30
N THR A 855 -73.10 -14.66 -45.26
CA THR A 855 -72.87 -15.82 -46.15
C THR A 855 -73.40 -17.13 -45.55
N GLN A 856 -73.47 -17.28 -44.22
CA GLN A 856 -74.22 -18.38 -43.58
C GLN A 856 -75.73 -18.32 -43.90
N ASP A 857 -76.36 -17.14 -43.81
CA ASP A 857 -77.78 -16.98 -44.17
C ASP A 857 -78.04 -17.32 -45.64
N LYS A 858 -77.09 -17.01 -46.54
CA LYS A 858 -77.18 -17.37 -47.96
C LYS A 858 -76.97 -18.87 -48.22
N THR A 859 -76.23 -19.58 -47.37
CA THR A 859 -76.02 -21.04 -47.52
C THR A 859 -77.12 -21.87 -46.87
N LYS A 860 -77.84 -21.35 -45.86
CA LYS A 860 -79.07 -21.97 -45.33
C LYS A 860 -80.30 -21.86 -46.24
N ALA A 861 -80.25 -21.08 -47.32
CA ALA A 861 -81.34 -20.93 -48.28
C ALA A 861 -81.41 -22.04 -49.35
N MET A 862 -80.47 -23.00 -49.38
CA MET A 862 -80.41 -24.07 -50.38
C MET A 862 -80.13 -25.45 -49.77
N THR A 863 -81.06 -25.98 -48.96
CA THR A 863 -81.19 -27.43 -48.70
C THR A 863 -82.54 -27.71 -48.03
N GLY A 864 -83.52 -28.21 -48.80
CA GLY A 864 -84.88 -28.47 -48.31
C GLY A 864 -85.38 -29.88 -48.63
N GLY A 865 -85.91 -30.57 -47.63
CA GLY A 865 -86.42 -31.96 -47.70
C GLY A 865 -85.33 -33.05 -47.56
N ALA A 866 -85.63 -34.29 -47.16
CA ALA A 866 -86.88 -34.93 -46.67
C ALA A 866 -86.52 -36.35 -46.09
N VAL A 867 -87.32 -37.10 -45.31
CA VAL A 867 -88.63 -36.89 -44.64
C VAL A 867 -88.82 -37.94 -43.51
N GLU A 868 -89.61 -37.63 -42.46
CA GLU A 868 -90.20 -38.58 -41.45
C GLU A 868 -89.22 -39.40 -40.55
N ARG A 869 -89.60 -40.06 -39.44
CA ARG A 869 -90.91 -40.26 -38.75
C ARG A 869 -90.77 -40.28 -37.21
N SER A 870 -91.89 -40.32 -36.48
CA SER A 870 -92.05 -40.16 -35.03
C SER A 870 -91.90 -41.42 -34.16
N ALA A 871 -91.42 -41.28 -32.91
CA ALA A 871 -91.96 -41.94 -31.71
C ALA A 871 -91.47 -41.28 -30.38
N SER A 872 -92.25 -41.42 -29.30
CA SER A 872 -91.99 -41.00 -27.90
C SER A 872 -92.86 -41.89 -26.96
N PRO A 873 -92.95 -41.73 -25.61
CA PRO A 873 -92.31 -40.79 -24.66
C PRO A 873 -91.82 -41.43 -23.31
N SER A 874 -91.42 -40.57 -22.34
CA SER A 874 -91.27 -40.82 -20.87
C SER A 874 -90.10 -41.73 -20.39
N ALA A 875 -89.49 -41.58 -19.20
CA ALA A 875 -89.63 -40.67 -18.03
C ALA A 875 -88.19 -40.37 -17.46
N ILE A 876 -87.82 -39.27 -16.77
CA ILE A 876 -88.10 -38.89 -15.35
C ILE A 876 -87.92 -40.11 -14.39
N GLU A 877 -87.02 -40.19 -13.39
CA GLU A 877 -85.98 -39.31 -12.78
C GLU A 877 -84.88 -40.23 -12.13
N GLY A 878 -83.83 -39.82 -11.39
CA GLY A 878 -83.35 -38.51 -10.88
C GLY A 878 -82.33 -38.66 -9.72
N ILE A 879 -81.61 -37.57 -9.38
CA ILE A 879 -80.75 -37.38 -8.17
C ILE A 879 -79.41 -38.19 -8.12
N ALA A 880 -78.43 -37.70 -7.34
CA ALA A 880 -77.04 -38.17 -7.25
C ALA A 880 -76.65 -38.66 -5.83
N ASN A 881 -75.49 -39.33 -5.70
CA ASN A 881 -74.70 -39.35 -4.46
C ASN A 881 -73.24 -39.82 -4.70
N ASP A 882 -72.34 -39.48 -3.78
CA ASP A 882 -70.89 -39.80 -3.79
C ASP A 882 -70.53 -41.14 -3.11
N MET A 883 -69.22 -41.46 -3.16
CA MET A 883 -68.35 -41.84 -2.01
C MET A 883 -67.75 -43.28 -1.95
N TYR A 884 -66.46 -43.32 -1.54
CA TYR A 884 -65.61 -44.41 -1.00
C TYR A 884 -64.70 -45.32 -1.86
N ASP A 885 -63.39 -45.04 -1.71
CA ASP A 885 -62.17 -45.86 -1.48
C ASP A 885 -62.32 -47.05 -0.47
N PRO A 886 -61.30 -47.83 0.02
CA PRO A 886 -59.84 -47.56 0.18
C PRO A 886 -58.85 -48.77 0.13
N ILE A 887 -57.67 -48.62 0.81
CA ILE A 887 -56.63 -49.56 1.36
C ILE A 887 -55.25 -49.41 0.67
N ASP A 888 -54.08 -49.22 1.32
CA ASP A 888 -53.65 -49.01 2.74
C ASP A 888 -52.27 -48.25 2.78
N LEU A 889 -51.92 -47.41 3.78
CA LEU A 889 -51.15 -47.63 5.04
C LEU A 889 -49.71 -48.22 4.91
N LEU A 890 -48.64 -47.76 5.59
CA LEU A 890 -48.39 -47.04 6.87
C LEU A 890 -47.32 -45.91 6.68
N THR A 891 -47.42 -44.64 7.12
CA THR A 891 -47.26 -44.00 8.47
C THR A 891 -45.82 -44.09 9.09
N VAL A 892 -45.24 -43.14 9.85
CA VAL A 892 -45.79 -41.93 10.55
C VAL A 892 -44.71 -40.87 10.94
N SER A 893 -45.11 -39.58 10.96
CA SER A 893 -44.86 -38.50 11.97
C SER A 893 -43.45 -37.94 12.32
N GLU A 894 -43.26 -36.67 12.74
CA GLU A 894 -44.16 -35.49 12.86
C GLU A 894 -43.39 -34.14 13.04
N TRP A 895 -44.15 -33.04 13.21
CA TRP A 895 -43.85 -31.60 13.44
C TRP A 895 -42.54 -31.22 14.19
N LEU A 896 -42.02 -29.98 14.06
CA LEU A 896 -42.68 -28.71 13.67
C LEU A 896 -41.71 -27.79 12.90
#